data_AF-A0A354CWQ3-F1
#
_entry.id   AF-A0A354CWQ3-F1
#
_cell.length_a   1.000
_cell.length_b   1.000
_cell.length_c   1.000
_cell.angle_alpha   90.00
_cell.angle_beta   90.00
_cell.angle_gamma   90.00
#
_symmetry.space_group_name_H-M   'P 1'
#
loop_
_entity.id
_entity.type
_entity.pdbx_description
1 polymer ?
#
loop_
_entity_poly.entity_id
_entity_poly.type
_entity_poly.pdbx_seq_one_letter_code
_entity_poly.pdbx_strand_id
1 'polypeptide(L)'
;MTVPEEWGYVVETWTPTDQRPAGLVIHLQDLHVHPEAQANLSQLIGHLHDRLGIQLVGVEGAEGFCETQLYASLPDPPSTERIARLFRQEGLLTGAEYYAITHPEAVTLWGIEDEALYLNHLSTYQEGAAQRAQAEATIGKLREMLQPLTKRWYPRALQRLSALRDTYEEGEPDAFAAYLKELARLARLATPVAPVGPPAEVGGPIRPDGRFAPAWLRSLGARGSLVLDATRQGHHARSPLATPASRSPSPRAGQRSISLSFRDYPHIRAALKAYELYPRLNMRQVEEERRNLLTALWPLATADDHQRLTTFADRASTSPVAAMRYHAALLGLARARGLLADRHAYRAFRQYVRYVRLSQQLRSTALLDELRELEHVAETSHLKTEEQRTHARLLRQVELLDHLIHVKLSPRDLADYRALRASLTTETLWGELARVTSGQWSVTSEELRRLIDNLTIHERFYELAVKRDEALVANLARKMRNDGADTALLIAGGFHTPGLTAQLKARGLAYAVISPKIDGELDEASYDERLRNVIPSVEELSEKLDHFALVPPLATGTGGPSTPTTEFRVNRPGAAPDQSEQGPRLSKRAAIFLSFLTQKARELAKQGVEKLQELRPWINAHPKEAALYSLALTWESGKVILSAMGLDIPVGTGEGTLLAMGVVGGGRGGRSSPEDQDRRKFEDALADFRDLHRSTRLGRQRRITVFASRVDPAVLAQLVPTFVTNLRDPDDDVRQTAEETLTACAPRVDPTVLAQQVPTFVTNLRD
;
A
#
# COMPACT_ATOMS: atom_id res chain seq x y z
N MET A 1 2.68 -15.86 19.80
CA MET A 1 3.56 -15.37 18.73
C MET A 1 4.19 -14.05 19.17
N THR A 2 5.52 -13.91 19.05
CA THR A 2 6.22 -12.63 19.28
C THR A 2 6.69 -12.09 17.94
N VAL A 3 6.25 -10.87 17.60
CA VAL A 3 6.69 -10.14 16.40
C VAL A 3 7.84 -9.20 16.82
N PRO A 4 8.98 -9.18 16.10
CA PRO A 4 10.06 -8.24 16.38
C PRO A 4 9.60 -6.79 16.16
N GLU A 5 9.85 -5.93 17.14
CA GLU A 5 9.35 -4.54 17.14
C GLU A 5 10.01 -3.67 16.06
N GLU A 6 11.18 -4.09 15.60
CA GLU A 6 11.87 -3.49 14.47
C GLU A 6 11.08 -3.60 13.16
N TRP A 7 10.29 -4.66 12.98
CA TRP A 7 9.60 -4.96 11.71
C TRP A 7 8.10 -4.75 11.79
N GLY A 8 7.48 -4.90 12.95
CA GLY A 8 6.04 -4.70 13.05
C GLY A 8 5.46 -4.93 14.44
N TYR A 9 4.15 -4.85 14.52
CA TYR A 9 3.41 -5.05 15.76
C TYR A 9 2.10 -5.79 15.51
N VAL A 10 1.68 -6.58 16.50
CA VAL A 10 0.38 -7.26 16.49
C VAL A 10 -0.72 -6.24 16.78
N VAL A 11 -1.66 -6.12 15.84
CA VAL A 11 -2.83 -5.24 15.94
C VAL A 11 -3.92 -5.93 16.74
N GLU A 12 -4.24 -7.17 16.39
CA GLU A 12 -5.22 -7.99 17.10
C GLU A 12 -5.00 -9.48 16.88
N THR A 13 -5.63 -10.28 17.73
CA THR A 13 -5.68 -11.73 17.63
C THR A 13 -7.05 -12.22 18.02
N TRP A 14 -7.51 -13.28 17.40
CA TRP A 14 -8.75 -13.95 17.76
C TRP A 14 -8.61 -15.46 17.58
N THR A 15 -9.31 -16.21 18.42
CA THR A 15 -9.42 -17.66 18.34
C THR A 15 -10.82 -18.05 18.79
N PRO A 16 -11.50 -19.00 18.12
CA PRO A 16 -12.79 -19.50 18.57
C PRO A 16 -12.71 -20.05 20.00
N THR A 17 -13.69 -19.72 20.85
CA THR A 17 -13.73 -20.20 22.25
C THR A 17 -14.40 -21.56 22.39
N ASP A 18 -15.35 -21.86 21.51
CA ASP A 18 -16.30 -22.98 21.71
C ASP A 18 -15.96 -24.19 20.82
N GLN A 19 -14.96 -24.08 19.96
CA GLN A 19 -14.56 -25.14 19.03
C GLN A 19 -13.08 -25.03 18.66
N ARG A 20 -12.48 -26.15 18.23
CA ARG A 20 -11.12 -26.15 17.68
C ARG A 20 -11.09 -25.29 16.42
N PRO A 21 -10.11 -24.37 16.25
CA PRO A 21 -10.03 -23.56 15.04
C PRO A 21 -9.81 -24.43 13.81
N ALA A 22 -10.45 -24.06 12.70
CA ALA A 22 -10.33 -24.76 11.42
C ALA A 22 -8.96 -24.56 10.75
N GLY A 23 -8.15 -23.63 11.26
CA GLY A 23 -6.85 -23.24 10.75
C GLY A 23 -6.43 -21.89 11.36
N LEU A 24 -5.21 -21.46 11.07
CA LEU A 24 -4.67 -20.15 11.48
C LEU A 24 -4.31 -19.31 10.25
N VAL A 25 -4.88 -18.11 10.17
CA VAL A 25 -4.51 -17.12 9.15
C VAL A 25 -3.82 -15.93 9.82
N ILE A 26 -2.60 -15.61 9.40
CA ILE A 26 -1.91 -14.39 9.83
C ILE A 26 -2.08 -13.34 8.74
N HIS A 27 -2.91 -12.34 9.01
CA HIS A 27 -3.08 -11.20 8.12
C HIS A 27 -1.95 -10.20 8.33
N LEU A 28 -1.11 -10.01 7.31
CA LEU A 28 -0.13 -8.93 7.25
C LEU A 28 -0.74 -7.76 6.50
N GLN A 29 -0.83 -6.59 7.15
CA GLN A 29 -1.31 -5.38 6.49
C GLN A 29 -0.26 -4.88 5.49
N ASP A 30 -0.72 -4.54 4.30
CA ASP A 30 0.09 -3.94 3.26
C ASP A 30 -0.22 -2.44 3.16
N LEU A 31 0.84 -1.61 3.03
CA LEU A 31 0.70 -0.18 2.71
C LEU A 31 0.93 0.11 1.22
N HIS A 32 1.28 -0.91 0.42
CA HIS A 32 1.59 -0.84 -1.01
C HIS A 32 2.67 0.19 -1.38
N VAL A 33 3.61 -0.17 -2.25
CA VAL A 33 4.63 0.76 -2.80
C VAL A 33 5.59 1.40 -1.77
N HIS A 34 5.21 1.53 -0.49
CA HIS A 34 5.96 2.17 0.57
C HIS A 34 7.23 1.37 0.86
N PRO A 35 8.43 1.93 0.59
CA PRO A 35 9.66 1.14 0.62
C PRO A 35 9.96 0.52 1.99
N GLU A 36 9.75 1.25 3.09
CA GLU A 36 9.97 0.70 4.43
C GLU A 36 8.95 -0.40 4.80
N ALA A 37 7.65 -0.14 4.60
CA ALA A 37 6.60 -1.13 4.83
C ALA A 37 6.85 -2.43 4.04
N GLN A 38 7.21 -2.34 2.75
CA GLN A 38 7.54 -3.52 1.93
C GLN A 38 8.79 -4.26 2.44
N ALA A 39 9.77 -3.54 3.00
CA ALA A 39 10.98 -4.15 3.54
C ALA A 39 10.63 -4.95 4.80
N ASN A 40 9.89 -4.31 5.69
CA ASN A 40 9.45 -4.90 6.95
C ASN A 40 8.45 -6.04 6.71
N LEU A 41 7.57 -5.94 5.70
CA LEU A 41 6.69 -7.02 5.27
C LEU A 41 7.50 -8.26 4.86
N SER A 42 8.56 -8.09 4.07
CA SER A 42 9.46 -9.20 3.69
C SER A 42 10.12 -9.86 4.91
N GLN A 43 10.61 -9.06 5.87
CA GLN A 43 11.20 -9.59 7.11
C GLN A 43 10.16 -10.33 7.97
N LEU A 44 8.93 -9.83 8.03
CA LEU A 44 7.83 -10.49 8.74
C LEU A 44 7.46 -11.83 8.11
N ILE A 45 7.42 -11.93 6.78
CA ILE A 45 7.18 -13.20 6.08
C ILE A 45 8.25 -14.22 6.45
N GLY A 46 9.52 -13.84 6.36
CA GLY A 46 10.63 -14.72 6.73
C GLY A 46 10.59 -15.17 8.19
N HIS A 47 10.35 -14.25 9.12
CA HIS A 47 10.21 -14.60 10.53
C HIS A 47 9.08 -15.58 10.81
N LEU A 48 7.93 -15.41 10.14
CA LEU A 48 6.78 -16.28 10.31
C LEU A 48 6.99 -17.64 9.65
N HIS A 49 7.67 -17.68 8.50
CA HIS A 49 8.13 -18.91 7.88
C HIS A 49 9.06 -19.68 8.82
N ASP A 50 10.14 -19.07 9.29
CA ASP A 50 11.17 -19.71 10.12
C ASP A 50 10.61 -20.20 11.47
N ARG A 51 9.64 -19.48 12.04
CA ARG A 51 9.11 -19.79 13.38
C ARG A 51 7.91 -20.71 13.39
N LEU A 52 7.07 -20.64 12.36
CA LEU A 52 5.78 -21.34 12.31
C LEU A 52 5.66 -22.30 11.13
N GLY A 53 6.65 -22.35 10.23
CA GLY A 53 6.64 -23.20 9.04
C GLY A 53 5.58 -22.80 8.02
N ILE A 54 5.12 -21.54 8.03
CA ILE A 54 4.08 -21.09 7.10
C ILE A 54 4.67 -21.01 5.69
N GLN A 55 4.07 -21.75 4.76
CA GLN A 55 4.51 -21.81 3.36
C GLN A 55 3.54 -21.11 2.42
N LEU A 56 2.23 -21.16 2.69
CA LEU A 56 1.22 -20.55 1.83
C LEU A 56 1.07 -19.05 2.16
N VAL A 57 1.28 -18.21 1.15
CA VAL A 57 1.13 -16.76 1.25
C VAL A 57 0.11 -16.29 0.22
N GLY A 58 -1.09 -15.97 0.69
CA GLY A 58 -2.15 -15.35 -0.10
C GLY A 58 -1.89 -13.86 -0.29
N VAL A 59 -1.92 -13.37 -1.54
CA VAL A 59 -1.68 -11.96 -1.86
C VAL A 59 -2.88 -11.33 -2.59
N GLU A 60 -3.29 -10.15 -2.14
CA GLU A 60 -4.23 -9.26 -2.84
C GLU A 60 -3.64 -8.78 -4.18
N GLY A 61 -4.49 -8.55 -5.20
CA GLY A 61 -4.06 -7.97 -6.47
C GLY A 61 -3.47 -8.95 -7.49
N ALA A 62 -3.49 -10.25 -7.19
CA ALA A 62 -3.15 -11.32 -8.13
C ALA A 62 -4.18 -12.46 -8.04
N GLU A 63 -4.30 -13.26 -9.10
CA GLU A 63 -5.12 -14.49 -9.13
C GLU A 63 -4.24 -15.70 -9.46
N GLY A 64 -4.37 -16.78 -8.69
CA GLY A 64 -3.70 -18.05 -8.97
C GLY A 64 -2.22 -18.07 -8.58
N PHE A 65 -1.44 -18.97 -9.18
CA PHE A 65 -0.02 -19.09 -8.85
C PHE A 65 0.79 -17.86 -9.29
N CYS A 66 1.54 -17.27 -8.37
CA CYS A 66 2.42 -16.14 -8.69
C CYS A 66 3.82 -16.67 -9.06
N GLU A 67 4.15 -16.64 -10.36
CA GLU A 67 5.42 -17.16 -10.88
C GLU A 67 6.62 -16.28 -10.49
N THR A 68 7.32 -16.66 -9.42
CA THR A 68 8.57 -16.02 -8.98
C THR A 68 9.82 -16.83 -9.32
N GLN A 69 9.67 -18.09 -9.73
CA GLN A 69 10.80 -19.01 -9.91
C GLN A 69 11.71 -18.56 -11.05
N LEU A 70 11.16 -17.91 -12.08
CA LEU A 70 11.93 -17.33 -13.19
C LEU A 70 13.06 -16.39 -12.70
N TYR A 71 12.83 -15.61 -11.64
CA TYR A 71 13.85 -14.72 -11.07
C TYR A 71 14.73 -15.44 -10.06
N ALA A 72 14.14 -16.34 -9.27
CA ALA A 72 14.87 -17.09 -8.26
C ALA A 72 15.86 -18.09 -8.89
N SER A 73 15.62 -18.53 -10.14
CA SER A 73 16.50 -19.42 -10.90
C SER A 73 17.66 -18.70 -11.59
N LEU A 74 17.82 -17.38 -11.42
CA LEU A 74 18.94 -16.66 -12.02
C LEU A 74 20.26 -17.07 -11.32
N PRO A 75 21.31 -17.49 -12.04
CA PRO A 75 22.57 -18.07 -11.54
C PRO A 75 23.43 -17.22 -10.61
N ASP A 76 23.13 -15.93 -10.40
CA ASP A 76 23.88 -15.07 -9.49
C ASP A 76 22.97 -14.50 -8.38
N PRO A 77 22.76 -15.25 -7.29
CA PRO A 77 21.86 -14.84 -6.20
C PRO A 77 22.15 -13.44 -5.63
N PRO A 78 23.41 -13.00 -5.45
CA PRO A 78 23.72 -11.63 -5.03
C PRO A 78 23.22 -10.54 -6.00
N SER A 79 23.27 -10.78 -7.32
CA SER A 79 22.73 -9.83 -8.31
C SER A 79 21.20 -9.87 -8.35
N THR A 80 20.62 -11.06 -8.24
CA THR A 80 19.16 -11.24 -8.12
C THR A 80 18.62 -10.47 -6.92
N GLU A 81 19.25 -10.60 -5.75
CA GLU A 81 18.89 -9.86 -4.53
C GLU A 81 18.98 -8.34 -4.75
N ARG A 82 20.06 -7.87 -5.37
CA ARG A 82 20.29 -6.44 -5.61
C ARG A 82 19.22 -5.83 -6.52
N ILE A 83 18.90 -6.51 -7.62
CA ILE A 83 17.87 -6.07 -8.58
C ILE A 83 16.49 -6.15 -7.93
N ALA A 84 16.19 -7.26 -7.24
CA ALA A 84 14.92 -7.43 -6.55
C ALA A 84 14.73 -6.35 -5.46
N ARG A 85 15.80 -5.98 -4.75
CA ARG A 85 15.79 -4.90 -3.76
C ARG A 85 15.50 -3.55 -4.38
N LEU A 86 16.14 -3.22 -5.50
CA LEU A 86 15.86 -1.99 -6.25
C LEU A 86 14.40 -1.96 -6.71
N PHE A 87 13.92 -3.02 -7.35
CA PHE A 87 12.54 -3.09 -7.82
C PHE A 87 11.53 -2.99 -6.68
N ARG A 88 11.83 -3.53 -5.50
CA ARG A 88 10.99 -3.36 -4.31
C ARG A 88 10.98 -1.91 -3.81
N GLN A 89 12.12 -1.23 -3.83
CA GLN A 89 12.20 0.19 -3.45
C GLN A 89 11.49 1.11 -4.44
N GLU A 90 11.50 0.74 -5.72
CA GLU A 90 10.79 1.44 -6.79
C GLU A 90 9.30 1.08 -6.85
N GLY A 91 8.81 0.20 -5.98
CA GLY A 91 7.41 -0.23 -5.96
C GLY A 91 6.99 -1.14 -7.13
N LEU A 92 7.96 -1.74 -7.83
CA LEU A 92 7.76 -2.70 -8.92
C LEU A 92 7.68 -4.16 -8.43
N LEU A 93 8.11 -4.39 -7.18
CA LEU A 93 7.98 -5.63 -6.45
C LEU A 93 7.34 -5.36 -5.09
N THR A 94 6.42 -6.22 -4.69
CA THR A 94 5.97 -6.30 -3.30
C THR A 94 7.04 -6.95 -2.41
N GLY A 95 6.92 -6.75 -1.10
CA GLY A 95 7.76 -7.42 -0.11
C GLY A 95 7.58 -8.95 -0.13
N ALA A 96 6.39 -9.42 -0.49
CA ALA A 96 6.11 -10.85 -0.66
C ALA A 96 6.86 -11.45 -1.85
N GLU A 97 6.79 -10.80 -3.01
CA GLU A 97 7.52 -11.23 -4.20
C GLU A 97 9.04 -11.13 -3.99
N TYR A 98 9.53 -10.06 -3.36
CA TYR A 98 10.95 -9.94 -3.03
C TYR A 98 11.42 -11.11 -2.14
N TYR A 99 10.64 -11.47 -1.11
CA TYR A 99 10.98 -12.60 -0.24
C TYR A 99 11.00 -13.92 -1.03
N ALA A 100 9.96 -14.20 -1.81
CA ALA A 100 9.87 -15.44 -2.59
C ALA A 100 10.96 -15.56 -3.67
N ILE A 101 11.44 -14.43 -4.23
CA ILE A 101 12.54 -14.41 -5.20
C ILE A 101 13.89 -14.66 -4.52
N THR A 102 14.12 -14.08 -3.34
CA THR A 102 15.40 -14.18 -2.61
C THR A 102 15.52 -15.45 -1.76
N HIS A 103 14.40 -16.12 -1.50
CA HIS A 103 14.31 -17.37 -0.75
C HIS A 103 13.49 -18.39 -1.57
N PRO A 104 14.04 -18.90 -2.69
CA PRO A 104 13.35 -19.91 -3.50
C PRO A 104 12.88 -21.07 -2.65
N GLU A 105 11.70 -21.61 -2.97
CA GLU A 105 11.08 -22.78 -2.31
C GLU A 105 10.64 -22.56 -0.84
N ALA A 106 10.96 -21.43 -0.20
CA ALA A 106 10.55 -21.15 1.17
C ALA A 106 9.03 -20.95 1.29
N VAL A 107 8.45 -20.18 0.36
CA VAL A 107 7.02 -19.87 0.34
C VAL A 107 6.42 -20.01 -1.05
N THR A 108 5.15 -20.36 -1.10
CA THR A 108 4.31 -20.33 -2.30
C THR A 108 3.44 -19.08 -2.24
N LEU A 109 3.66 -18.17 -3.19
CA LEU A 109 2.81 -17.02 -3.39
C LEU A 109 1.58 -17.42 -4.22
N TRP A 110 0.40 -17.13 -3.70
CA TRP A 110 -0.86 -17.43 -4.34
C TRP A 110 -1.75 -16.19 -4.36
N GLY A 111 -2.09 -15.72 -5.56
CA GLY A 111 -3.08 -14.70 -5.79
C GLY A 111 -4.46 -15.14 -5.32
N ILE A 112 -5.05 -14.36 -4.41
CA ILE A 112 -6.37 -14.63 -3.81
C ILE A 112 -7.46 -13.69 -4.32
N GLU A 113 -7.15 -12.84 -5.29
CA GLU A 113 -8.11 -11.91 -5.92
C GLU A 113 -9.15 -12.64 -6.77
N ASP A 114 -10.27 -11.96 -7.04
CA ASP A 114 -11.19 -12.28 -8.13
C ASP A 114 -10.98 -11.25 -9.26
N GLU A 115 -10.47 -11.69 -10.43
CA GLU A 115 -10.10 -10.79 -11.52
C GLU A 115 -11.29 -9.92 -11.97
N ALA A 116 -12.50 -10.47 -12.04
CA ALA A 116 -13.67 -9.72 -12.48
C ALA A 116 -14.04 -8.61 -11.46
N LEU A 117 -14.03 -8.91 -10.16
CA LEU A 117 -14.25 -7.90 -9.12
C LEU A 117 -13.15 -6.84 -9.11
N TYR A 118 -11.88 -7.24 -9.29
CA TYR A 118 -10.75 -6.32 -9.35
C TYR A 118 -10.83 -5.37 -10.55
N LEU A 119 -11.10 -5.88 -11.75
CA LEU A 119 -11.21 -5.07 -12.96
C LEU A 119 -12.39 -4.09 -12.87
N ASN A 120 -13.53 -4.53 -12.33
CA ASN A 120 -14.66 -3.65 -12.04
C ASN A 120 -14.29 -2.57 -11.01
N HIS A 121 -13.54 -2.93 -9.97
CA HIS A 121 -13.08 -1.98 -8.96
C HIS A 121 -12.16 -0.93 -9.57
N LEU A 122 -11.20 -1.36 -10.40
CA LEU A 122 -10.30 -0.47 -11.13
C LEU A 122 -11.04 0.48 -12.10
N SER A 123 -12.08 0.00 -12.79
CA SER A 123 -12.87 0.85 -13.69
C SER A 123 -13.55 2.00 -12.93
N THR A 124 -14.08 1.74 -11.73
CA THR A 124 -14.69 2.80 -10.92
C THR A 124 -13.70 3.88 -10.50
N TYR A 125 -12.44 3.52 -10.26
CA TYR A 125 -11.38 4.49 -9.99
C TYR A 125 -11.10 5.38 -11.21
N GLN A 126 -11.01 4.80 -12.41
CA GLN A 126 -10.76 5.52 -13.66
C GLN A 126 -11.94 6.43 -14.04
N GLU A 127 -13.16 5.92 -13.95
CA GLU A 127 -14.40 6.67 -14.21
C GLU A 127 -14.58 7.81 -13.20
N GLY A 128 -14.33 7.55 -11.91
CA GLY A 128 -14.38 8.56 -10.86
C GLY A 128 -13.34 9.66 -11.03
N ALA A 129 -12.14 9.33 -11.51
CA ALA A 129 -11.09 10.31 -11.78
C ALA A 129 -11.51 11.34 -12.85
N ALA A 130 -12.29 10.92 -13.87
CA ALA A 130 -12.78 11.82 -14.91
C ALA A 130 -13.79 12.87 -14.39
N GLN A 131 -14.51 12.56 -13.31
CA GLN A 131 -15.53 13.42 -12.71
C GLN A 131 -15.03 14.20 -11.49
N ARG A 132 -13.85 13.83 -10.97
CA ARG A 132 -13.30 14.32 -9.72
C ARG A 132 -13.09 15.84 -9.68
N ALA A 133 -12.57 16.43 -10.75
CA ALA A 133 -12.24 17.86 -10.79
C ALA A 133 -13.44 18.78 -10.51
N GLN A 134 -14.64 18.40 -10.95
CA GLN A 134 -15.85 19.19 -10.71
C GLN A 134 -16.34 19.05 -9.25
N ALA A 135 -16.23 17.84 -8.68
CA ALA A 135 -16.55 17.60 -7.28
C ALA A 135 -15.56 18.33 -6.36
N GLU A 136 -14.25 18.26 -6.65
CA GLU A 136 -13.19 18.98 -5.96
C GLU A 136 -13.45 20.49 -5.94
N ALA A 137 -13.82 21.08 -7.08
CA ALA A 137 -14.12 22.51 -7.15
C ALA A 137 -15.30 22.90 -6.23
N THR A 138 -16.35 22.07 -6.19
CA THR A 138 -17.53 22.34 -5.36
C THR A 138 -17.23 22.16 -3.88
N ILE A 139 -16.53 21.08 -3.51
CA ILE A 139 -16.08 20.79 -2.14
C ILE A 139 -15.10 21.88 -1.66
N GLY A 140 -14.21 22.35 -2.53
CA GLY A 140 -13.30 23.46 -2.25
C GLY A 140 -14.04 24.75 -1.90
N LYS A 141 -15.05 25.13 -2.71
CA LYS A 141 -15.92 26.29 -2.40
C LYS A 141 -16.66 26.14 -1.08
N LEU A 142 -17.19 24.95 -0.78
CA LEU A 142 -17.82 24.66 0.51
C LEU A 142 -16.83 24.82 1.67
N ARG A 143 -15.63 24.29 1.54
CA ARG A 143 -14.56 24.41 2.53
C ARG A 143 -14.17 25.86 2.76
N GLU A 144 -13.91 26.63 1.70
CA GLU A 144 -13.55 28.05 1.77
C GLU A 144 -14.63 28.90 2.42
N MET A 145 -15.90 28.56 2.22
CA MET A 145 -17.04 29.23 2.84
C MET A 145 -17.20 28.86 4.32
N LEU A 146 -17.01 27.58 4.69
CA LEU A 146 -17.25 27.09 6.05
C LEU A 146 -16.07 27.32 7.00
N GLN A 147 -14.83 27.17 6.54
CA GLN A 147 -13.62 27.32 7.36
C GLN A 147 -13.59 28.65 8.15
N PRO A 148 -13.83 29.83 7.55
CA PRO A 148 -13.85 31.10 8.28
C PRO A 148 -14.97 31.20 9.32
N LEU A 149 -16.10 30.53 9.10
CA LEU A 149 -17.25 30.54 10.00
C LEU A 149 -16.98 29.78 11.31
N THR A 150 -15.92 28.96 11.36
CA THR A 150 -15.44 28.35 12.61
C THR A 150 -15.14 29.42 13.66
N LYS A 151 -14.59 30.58 13.29
CA LYS A 151 -14.35 31.69 14.22
C LYS A 151 -15.63 32.26 14.84
N ARG A 152 -16.75 32.20 14.10
CA ARG A 152 -18.06 32.71 14.52
C ARG A 152 -18.82 31.68 15.35
N TRP A 153 -18.88 30.44 14.87
CA TRP A 153 -19.74 29.41 15.47
C TRP A 153 -19.04 28.60 16.55
N TYR A 154 -17.76 28.25 16.40
CA TYR A 154 -17.10 27.44 17.43
C TYR A 154 -16.83 28.27 18.69
N PRO A 155 -17.10 27.75 19.90
CA PRO A 155 -16.59 28.33 21.14
C PRO A 155 -15.07 28.51 21.08
N ARG A 156 -14.54 29.56 21.71
CA ARG A 156 -13.08 29.84 21.78
C ARG A 156 -12.26 28.62 22.22
N ALA A 157 -12.82 27.80 23.09
CA ALA A 157 -12.24 26.56 23.57
C ALA A 157 -12.01 25.54 22.44
N LEU A 158 -13.00 25.32 21.57
CA LEU A 158 -12.90 24.41 20.42
C LEU A 158 -12.04 25.01 19.30
N GLN A 159 -12.06 26.34 19.10
CA GLN A 159 -11.13 27.00 18.17
C GLN A 159 -9.68 26.79 18.57
N ARG A 160 -9.38 26.91 19.87
CA ARG A 160 -8.05 26.64 20.42
C ARG A 160 -7.65 25.17 20.24
N LEU A 161 -8.57 24.24 20.46
CA LEU A 161 -8.34 22.81 20.23
C LEU A 161 -7.97 22.54 18.76
N SER A 162 -8.74 23.08 17.81
CA SER A 162 -8.46 22.96 16.37
C SER A 162 -7.09 23.53 16.03
N ALA A 163 -6.78 24.75 16.45
CA ALA A 163 -5.47 25.35 16.17
C ALA A 163 -4.31 24.52 16.72
N LEU A 164 -4.45 23.94 17.93
CA LEU A 164 -3.43 23.07 18.51
C LEU A 164 -3.27 21.74 17.76
N ARG A 165 -4.37 21.21 17.20
CA ARG A 165 -4.34 20.03 16.32
C ARG A 165 -3.59 20.36 15.05
N ASP A 166 -3.95 21.45 14.37
CA ASP A 166 -3.34 21.85 13.10
C ASP A 166 -1.82 22.08 13.27
N THR A 167 -1.39 22.79 14.32
CA THR A 167 0.05 22.99 14.62
C THR A 167 0.77 21.66 14.93
N TYR A 168 0.09 20.70 15.55
CA TYR A 168 0.65 19.37 15.78
C TYR A 168 0.82 18.58 14.47
N GLU A 169 -0.19 18.63 13.59
CA GLU A 169 -0.16 17.95 12.28
C GLU A 169 0.93 18.52 11.36
N GLU A 170 1.23 19.81 11.47
CA GLU A 170 2.35 20.49 10.81
C GLU A 170 3.74 20.05 11.34
N GLY A 171 3.78 19.19 12.36
CA GLY A 171 5.01 18.53 12.82
C GLY A 171 5.68 19.15 14.04
N GLU A 172 5.07 20.16 14.67
CA GLU A 172 5.63 20.80 15.87
C GLU A 172 5.54 19.86 17.10
N PRO A 173 6.67 19.35 17.63
CA PRO A 173 6.66 18.31 18.65
C PRO A 173 6.00 18.74 19.96
N ASP A 174 6.04 20.04 20.27
CA ASP A 174 5.49 20.61 21.50
C ASP A 174 3.98 20.88 21.42
N ALA A 175 3.43 20.94 20.20
CA ALA A 175 2.01 21.18 19.98
C ALA A 175 1.14 19.98 20.36
N PHE A 176 1.63 18.74 20.15
CA PHE A 176 0.86 17.52 20.46
C PHE A 176 0.45 17.45 21.93
N ALA A 177 1.37 17.75 22.84
CA ALA A 177 1.07 17.71 24.27
C ALA A 177 0.15 18.84 24.71
N ALA A 178 0.28 20.02 24.09
CA ALA A 178 -0.64 21.12 24.31
C ALA A 178 -2.05 20.75 23.83
N TYR A 179 -2.16 20.13 22.65
CA TYR A 179 -3.39 19.56 22.12
C TYR A 179 -4.00 18.53 23.07
N LEU A 180 -3.25 17.50 23.49
CA LEU A 180 -3.74 16.49 24.44
C LEU A 180 -4.21 17.10 25.78
N LYS A 181 -3.50 18.11 26.28
CA LYS A 181 -3.88 18.82 27.52
C LYS A 181 -5.17 19.62 27.34
N GLU A 182 -5.31 20.32 26.22
CA GLU A 182 -6.51 21.09 25.93
C GLU A 182 -7.72 20.17 25.70
N LEU A 183 -7.54 19.09 24.94
CA LEU A 183 -8.54 18.06 24.71
C LEU A 183 -9.05 17.47 26.03
N ALA A 184 -8.12 17.08 26.89
CA ALA A 184 -8.42 16.60 28.23
C ALA A 184 -9.12 17.63 29.11
N ARG A 185 -8.72 18.91 29.02
CA ARG A 185 -9.33 20.00 29.78
C ARG A 185 -10.78 20.17 29.36
N LEU A 186 -11.07 20.14 28.06
CA LEU A 186 -12.41 20.24 27.51
C LEU A 186 -13.26 19.04 27.92
N ALA A 187 -12.75 17.82 27.74
CA ALA A 187 -13.45 16.62 28.18
C ALA A 187 -13.80 16.68 29.67
N ARG A 188 -12.87 17.06 30.56
CA ARG A 188 -13.15 17.19 32.00
C ARG A 188 -14.23 18.21 32.37
N LEU A 189 -14.48 19.20 31.52
CA LEU A 189 -15.52 20.20 31.71
C LEU A 189 -16.86 19.80 31.08
N ALA A 190 -16.92 18.65 30.41
CA ALA A 190 -18.17 18.08 29.90
C ALA A 190 -19.10 17.74 31.07
N THR A 191 -20.32 18.30 31.04
CA THR A 191 -21.45 17.80 31.84
C THR A 191 -21.73 16.35 31.45
N PRO A 192 -22.18 15.48 32.38
CA PRO A 192 -22.43 14.08 32.08
C PRO A 192 -23.55 14.03 31.04
N VAL A 193 -23.21 13.61 29.83
CA VAL A 193 -24.21 13.13 28.87
C VAL A 193 -24.52 11.70 29.33
N ALA A 194 -25.81 11.35 29.48
CA ALA A 194 -26.17 9.96 29.74
C ALA A 194 -25.48 9.08 28.70
N PRO A 195 -24.86 7.95 29.08
CA PRO A 195 -24.26 7.07 28.10
C PRO A 195 -25.36 6.68 27.11
N VAL A 196 -25.18 7.07 25.84
CA VAL A 196 -25.96 6.48 24.76
C VAL A 196 -25.58 5.02 24.79
N GLY A 197 -26.55 4.16 25.14
CA GLY A 197 -26.35 2.71 25.08
C GLY A 197 -25.83 2.32 23.69
N PRO A 198 -25.09 1.21 23.59
CA PRO A 198 -24.53 0.80 22.31
C PRO A 198 -25.65 0.79 21.24
N PRO A 199 -25.39 1.27 20.02
CA PRO A 199 -26.29 1.01 18.92
C PRO A 199 -26.55 -0.50 18.87
N ALA A 200 -27.81 -0.88 18.61
CA ALA A 200 -28.21 -2.28 18.52
C ALA A 200 -27.20 -3.08 17.69
N GLU A 201 -26.81 -4.25 18.19
CA GLU A 201 -25.76 -5.12 17.65
C GLU A 201 -25.77 -5.22 16.12
N VAL A 202 -24.88 -4.45 15.48
CA VAL A 202 -24.39 -4.72 14.13
C VAL A 202 -22.91 -4.37 14.12
N GLY A 203 -22.06 -5.36 14.40
CA GLY A 203 -20.60 -5.30 14.25
C GLY A 203 -19.86 -4.70 15.44
N GLY A 204 -18.90 -5.46 16.00
CA GLY A 204 -18.01 -5.04 17.09
C GLY A 204 -17.09 -3.85 16.72
N PRO A 205 -16.18 -3.41 17.60
CA PRO A 205 -15.41 -2.19 17.39
C PRO A 205 -14.55 -2.27 16.11
N ILE A 206 -14.92 -1.47 15.11
CA ILE A 206 -14.27 -1.35 13.80
C ILE A 206 -13.16 -0.30 13.88
N ARG A 207 -11.93 -0.69 13.54
CA ARG A 207 -10.68 0.09 13.64
C ARG A 207 -10.26 0.69 12.29
N PRO A 208 -9.77 1.95 12.22
CA PRO A 208 -9.19 2.51 11.00
C PRO A 208 -7.72 2.96 11.12
N ASP A 209 -6.97 2.55 10.09
CA ASP A 209 -5.80 3.10 9.38
C ASP A 209 -4.65 3.87 10.09
N GLY A 210 -3.43 3.40 9.80
CA GLY A 210 -2.15 3.84 10.36
C GLY A 210 -1.54 5.07 9.70
N ARG A 211 -2.26 6.19 9.60
CA ARG A 211 -1.63 7.49 9.35
C ARG A 211 -1.49 8.24 10.67
N PHE A 212 -0.31 8.84 10.88
CA PHE A 212 0.11 9.67 12.02
C PHE A 212 0.59 8.94 13.28
N ALA A 213 1.87 8.57 13.30
CA ALA A 213 2.67 8.57 14.54
C ALA A 213 3.36 9.94 14.68
N PRO A 214 3.29 10.64 15.83
CA PRO A 214 3.97 11.92 16.06
C PRO A 214 5.48 11.87 15.77
N ALA A 215 6.08 12.96 15.28
CA ALA A 215 7.51 13.06 14.97
C ALA A 215 8.45 12.68 16.13
N TRP A 216 8.04 12.94 17.38
CA TRP A 216 8.81 12.53 18.55
C TRP A 216 8.78 11.02 18.78
N LEU A 217 7.72 10.30 18.39
CA LEU A 217 7.63 8.85 18.42
C LEU A 217 8.59 8.21 17.40
N ARG A 218 8.79 8.85 16.24
CA ARG A 218 9.78 8.48 15.21
C ARG A 218 11.23 8.63 15.71
N SER A 219 11.49 9.60 16.59
CA SER A 219 12.83 9.87 17.14
C SER A 219 13.32 8.87 18.22
N LEU A 220 12.47 7.93 18.66
CA LEU A 220 12.73 7.02 19.77
C LEU A 220 13.70 5.87 19.45
N GLY A 221 13.91 5.54 18.18
CA GLY A 221 14.81 4.46 17.76
C GLY A 221 16.27 4.86 17.56
N ALA A 222 16.54 6.11 17.16
CA ALA A 222 17.83 6.46 16.57
C ALA A 222 18.89 7.01 17.56
N ARG A 223 18.51 7.48 18.75
CA ARG A 223 19.44 8.22 19.66
C ARG A 223 19.92 7.44 20.88
N GLY A 224 19.73 6.12 20.90
CA GLY A 224 20.24 5.25 21.97
C GLY A 224 21.67 4.70 21.73
N SER A 225 22.21 4.80 20.51
CA SER A 225 23.43 4.06 20.11
C SER A 225 24.68 4.92 19.91
N LEU A 226 24.63 6.24 20.11
CA LEU A 226 25.74 7.15 19.79
C LEU A 226 26.16 7.97 21.02
N VAL A 227 26.67 7.31 22.06
CA VAL A 227 27.52 7.97 23.06
C VAL A 227 28.62 7.00 23.54
N LEU A 228 29.51 6.64 22.63
CA LEU A 228 30.85 6.11 22.96
C LEU A 228 31.83 6.82 22.03
N ASP A 229 32.16 8.07 22.38
CA ASP A 229 33.46 8.72 22.15
C ASP A 229 33.29 10.24 22.18
N ALA A 230 33.64 10.85 23.32
CA ALA A 230 34.16 12.21 23.41
C ALA A 230 34.53 12.52 24.87
N THR A 231 35.73 12.14 25.28
CA THR A 231 36.42 12.76 26.40
C THR A 231 37.21 13.97 25.90
N ARG A 232 36.97 15.17 26.44
CA ARG A 232 37.98 16.09 27.04
C ARG A 232 37.53 17.56 27.04
N GLN A 233 37.77 18.19 28.19
CA GLN A 233 37.84 19.64 28.49
C GLN A 233 36.51 20.40 28.47
N GLY A 234 36.13 21.27 29.42
CA GLY A 234 36.80 21.81 30.60
C GLY A 234 36.23 23.22 30.87
N HIS A 235 35.94 23.51 32.15
CA HIS A 235 35.78 24.83 32.80
C HIS A 235 34.38 25.43 33.08
N HIS A 236 34.10 25.51 34.40
CA HIS A 236 33.55 26.59 35.25
C HIS A 236 32.75 27.74 34.60
N ALA A 237 31.63 28.22 35.16
CA ALA A 237 31.60 28.91 36.46
C ALA A 237 30.18 29.04 37.09
N ARG A 238 30.19 29.56 38.33
CA ARG A 238 29.20 29.51 39.43
C ARG A 238 27.99 30.46 39.29
N SER A 239 26.85 30.01 39.86
CA SER A 239 25.85 30.66 40.77
C SER A 239 26.01 32.16 41.13
N PRO A 240 24.95 32.92 41.55
CA PRO A 240 24.11 32.54 42.72
C PRO A 240 22.64 33.05 42.85
N LEU A 241 21.91 32.37 43.77
CA LEU A 241 20.89 32.80 44.76
C LEU A 241 19.69 33.70 44.35
N ALA A 242 18.44 33.22 44.49
CA ALA A 242 17.53 33.27 45.68
C ALA A 242 16.81 34.65 45.83
N THR A 243 15.51 34.80 46.14
CA THR A 243 14.75 34.39 47.35
C THR A 243 13.24 34.82 47.20
N PRO A 244 12.30 34.73 48.17
CA PRO A 244 11.01 34.05 47.98
C PRO A 244 9.73 34.89 48.30
N ALA A 245 8.58 34.17 48.29
CA ALA A 245 7.36 34.39 49.08
C ALA A 245 6.20 35.21 48.48
N SER A 246 5.02 34.58 48.40
CA SER A 246 3.89 34.84 49.32
C SER A 246 2.75 33.84 49.11
N ARG A 247 2.01 33.53 50.19
CA ARG A 247 0.94 32.52 50.28
C ARG A 247 -0.46 33.17 50.31
N SER A 248 -1.45 32.36 49.89
CA SER A 248 -2.87 32.31 50.31
C SER A 248 -3.90 33.20 49.57
N PRO A 249 -5.20 32.82 49.49
CA PRO A 249 -5.90 31.71 50.16
C PRO A 249 -6.79 30.82 49.25
N SER A 250 -7.21 29.67 49.80
CA SER A 250 -8.21 28.76 49.22
C SER A 250 -9.65 29.31 49.29
N PRO A 251 -10.55 28.84 48.41
CA PRO A 251 -11.95 28.64 48.74
C PRO A 251 -12.33 27.15 48.74
N ARG A 252 -13.05 26.74 49.79
CA ARG A 252 -13.71 25.43 49.93
C ARG A 252 -15.14 25.49 49.39
N ALA A 253 -15.55 24.32 48.88
CA ALA A 253 -16.91 23.76 48.81
C ALA A 253 -17.88 24.35 47.79
N GLY A 254 -18.21 23.53 46.77
CA GLY A 254 -19.30 23.80 45.85
C GLY A 254 -19.18 23.21 44.44
N GLN A 255 -18.29 22.25 44.18
CA GLN A 255 -18.25 21.54 42.89
C GLN A 255 -18.20 20.04 43.17
N ARG A 256 -19.33 19.35 42.94
CA ARG A 256 -19.30 17.92 42.66
C ARG A 256 -18.49 17.77 41.37
N SER A 257 -17.20 17.47 41.53
CA SER A 257 -16.30 17.20 40.41
C SER A 257 -16.81 15.97 39.69
N ILE A 258 -17.41 16.15 38.52
CA ILE A 258 -17.63 15.07 37.58
C ILE A 258 -16.23 14.71 37.07
N SER A 259 -15.65 13.66 37.62
CA SER A 259 -14.38 13.15 37.15
C SER A 259 -14.62 12.38 35.86
N LEU A 260 -14.40 13.00 34.71
CA LEU A 260 -13.81 12.24 33.60
C LEU A 260 -12.40 11.88 34.05
N SER A 261 -12.34 10.77 34.75
CA SER A 261 -11.10 10.18 35.18
C SER A 261 -10.47 9.65 33.92
N PHE A 262 -9.28 10.13 33.57
CA PHE A 262 -8.42 9.48 32.57
C PHE A 262 -8.15 7.99 32.86
N ARG A 263 -8.78 7.37 33.86
CA ARG A 263 -8.93 5.92 33.99
C ARG A 263 -9.43 5.29 32.68
N ASP A 264 -10.39 5.93 32.02
CA ASP A 264 -11.07 5.37 30.84
C ASP A 264 -10.28 5.54 29.54
N TYR A 265 -9.29 6.46 29.53
CA TYR A 265 -8.37 6.70 28.40
C TYR A 265 -6.91 6.37 28.78
N PRO A 266 -6.56 5.08 28.94
CA PRO A 266 -5.25 4.64 29.40
C PRO A 266 -4.09 5.05 28.49
N HIS A 267 -4.27 5.08 27.17
CA HIS A 267 -3.22 5.42 26.20
C HIS A 267 -2.95 6.92 26.14
N ILE A 268 -3.98 7.79 26.10
CA ILE A 268 -3.84 9.25 26.22
C ILE A 268 -3.13 9.60 27.52
N ARG A 269 -3.54 8.96 28.63
CA ARG A 269 -2.91 9.16 29.93
C ARG A 269 -1.44 8.74 29.93
N ALA A 270 -1.11 7.64 29.26
CA ALA A 270 0.27 7.18 29.13
C ALA A 270 1.10 8.15 28.28
N ALA A 271 0.53 8.65 27.17
CA ALA A 271 1.18 9.58 26.25
C ALA A 271 1.49 10.92 26.93
N LEU A 272 0.51 11.51 27.61
CA LEU A 272 0.69 12.73 28.40
C LEU A 272 1.80 12.58 29.45
N LYS A 273 1.79 11.47 30.19
CA LYS A 273 2.81 11.22 31.22
C LYS A 273 4.20 10.98 30.64
N ALA A 274 4.30 10.26 29.51
CA ALA A 274 5.56 10.03 28.82
C ALA A 274 6.15 11.36 28.34
N TYR A 275 5.32 12.18 27.70
CA TYR A 275 5.71 13.50 27.22
C TYR A 275 6.12 14.44 28.38
N GLU A 276 5.40 14.47 29.51
CA GLU A 276 5.79 15.31 30.66
C GLU A 276 7.11 14.87 31.34
N LEU A 277 7.49 13.60 31.18
CA LEU A 277 8.73 13.07 31.73
C LEU A 277 9.92 13.36 30.83
N TYR A 278 9.78 13.19 29.52
CA TYR A 278 10.90 13.19 28.58
C TYR A 278 11.80 14.45 28.64
N PRO A 279 11.26 15.70 28.57
CA PRO A 279 12.09 16.91 28.64
C PRO A 279 12.82 17.10 29.97
N ARG A 280 12.39 16.40 31.03
CA ARG A 280 12.99 16.48 32.37
C ARG A 280 14.09 15.45 32.58
N LEU A 281 14.31 14.54 31.63
CA LEU A 281 15.33 13.49 31.73
C LEU A 281 16.69 14.04 31.30
N ASN A 282 17.62 14.10 32.25
CA ASN A 282 19.04 14.30 31.93
C ASN A 282 19.69 12.93 31.64
N MET A 283 19.88 12.62 30.36
CA MET A 283 20.39 11.31 29.93
C MET A 283 21.79 11.00 30.47
N ARG A 284 22.64 12.01 30.69
CA ARG A 284 23.95 11.80 31.34
C ARG A 284 23.79 11.33 32.77
N GLN A 285 22.92 11.99 33.53
CA GLN A 285 22.62 11.61 34.91
C GLN A 285 21.94 10.23 34.98
N VAL A 286 21.06 9.90 34.02
CA VAL A 286 20.43 8.58 33.91
C VAL A 286 21.49 7.48 33.78
N GLU A 287 22.48 7.65 32.89
CA GLU A 287 23.53 6.65 32.70
C GLU A 287 24.53 6.59 33.86
N GLU A 288 24.83 7.72 34.51
CA GLU A 288 25.61 7.75 35.75
C GLU A 288 24.91 6.98 36.87
N GLU A 289 23.63 7.28 37.11
CA GLU A 289 22.84 6.60 38.14
C GLU A 289 22.66 5.11 37.84
N ARG A 290 22.43 4.73 36.57
CA ARG A 290 22.34 3.32 36.16
C ARG A 290 23.64 2.56 36.44
N ARG A 291 24.79 3.13 36.06
CA ARG A 291 26.11 2.53 36.32
C ARG A 291 26.38 2.41 37.82
N ASN A 292 26.13 3.47 38.58
CA ASN A 292 26.32 3.47 40.03
C ASN A 292 25.42 2.43 40.71
N LEU A 293 24.19 2.26 40.24
CA LEU A 293 23.29 1.24 40.75
C LEU A 293 23.80 -0.17 40.43
N LEU A 294 24.27 -0.41 39.20
CA LEU A 294 24.83 -1.69 38.80
C LEU A 294 26.06 -2.03 39.63
N THR A 295 26.98 -1.09 39.82
CA THR A 295 28.18 -1.27 40.66
C THR A 295 27.83 -1.61 42.11
N ALA A 296 26.83 -0.93 42.69
CA ALA A 296 26.36 -1.21 44.05
C ALA A 296 25.63 -2.55 44.17
N LEU A 297 24.90 -2.96 43.14
CA LEU A 297 24.14 -4.21 43.10
C LEU A 297 25.03 -5.43 42.84
N TRP A 298 26.07 -5.30 42.02
CA TRP A 298 26.92 -6.41 41.57
C TRP A 298 27.47 -7.28 42.72
N PRO A 299 28.05 -6.74 43.80
CA PRO A 299 28.55 -7.57 44.91
C PRO A 299 27.43 -8.20 45.76
N LEU A 300 26.21 -7.70 45.65
CA LEU A 300 25.04 -8.21 46.37
C LEU A 300 24.24 -9.23 45.57
N ALA A 301 24.56 -9.42 44.28
CA ALA A 301 23.88 -10.33 43.35
C ALA A 301 24.36 -11.78 43.47
N THR A 302 23.44 -12.74 43.35
CA THR A 302 23.78 -14.17 43.27
C THR A 302 24.32 -14.50 41.87
N ALA A 303 24.94 -15.68 41.72
CA ALA A 303 25.38 -16.17 40.41
C ALA A 303 24.22 -16.19 39.39
N ASP A 304 23.03 -16.63 39.80
CA ASP A 304 21.82 -16.62 38.96
C ASP A 304 21.39 -15.19 38.58
N ASP A 305 21.47 -14.23 39.52
CA ASP A 305 21.17 -12.82 39.24
C ASP A 305 22.16 -12.23 38.23
N HIS A 306 23.46 -12.55 38.35
CA HIS A 306 24.49 -12.12 37.41
C HIS A 306 24.20 -12.69 36.02
N GLN A 307 23.97 -14.01 35.91
CA GLN A 307 23.66 -14.65 34.64
C GLN A 307 22.41 -14.05 33.98
N ARG A 308 21.38 -13.76 34.79
CA ARG A 308 20.14 -13.17 34.32
C ARG A 308 20.32 -11.72 33.85
N LEU A 309 21.08 -10.91 34.59
CA LEU A 309 21.40 -9.52 34.21
C LEU A 309 22.27 -9.46 32.95
N THR A 310 23.27 -10.34 32.82
CA THR A 310 24.12 -10.45 31.62
C THR A 310 23.28 -10.85 30.42
N THR A 311 22.43 -11.89 30.54
CA THR A 311 21.53 -12.31 29.45
C THR A 311 20.60 -11.19 28.99
N PHE A 312 20.08 -10.37 29.91
CA PHE A 312 19.26 -9.21 29.54
C PHE A 312 20.08 -8.07 28.95
N ALA A 313 21.31 -7.83 29.43
CA ALA A 313 22.21 -6.82 28.92
C ALA A 313 22.65 -7.13 27.47
N ASP A 314 22.98 -8.38 27.17
CA ASP A 314 23.37 -8.83 25.83
C ASP A 314 22.25 -8.61 24.80
N ARG A 315 21.00 -8.74 25.26
CA ARG A 315 19.80 -8.48 24.44
C ARG A 315 19.41 -7.00 24.42
N ALA A 316 19.86 -6.19 25.38
CA ALA A 316 19.41 -4.81 25.52
C ALA A 316 19.82 -3.92 24.32
N SER A 317 20.93 -4.24 23.66
CA SER A 317 21.37 -3.57 22.44
C SER A 317 20.53 -3.92 21.21
N THR A 318 19.71 -4.97 21.27
CA THR A 318 18.99 -5.50 20.11
C THR A 318 17.57 -4.98 19.98
N SER A 319 16.94 -4.47 21.05
CA SER A 319 15.63 -3.81 20.95
C SER A 319 15.30 -2.90 22.15
N PRO A 320 14.47 -1.86 21.97
CA PRO A 320 13.96 -1.03 23.06
C PRO A 320 13.24 -1.82 24.16
N VAL A 321 12.49 -2.88 23.82
CA VAL A 321 11.87 -3.76 24.83
C VAL A 321 12.89 -4.59 25.60
N ALA A 322 13.94 -5.09 24.95
CA ALA A 322 15.00 -5.79 25.66
C ALA A 322 15.75 -4.84 26.62
N ALA A 323 16.03 -3.60 26.19
CA ALA A 323 16.58 -2.57 27.07
C ALA A 323 15.64 -2.26 28.25
N MET A 324 14.33 -2.16 28.02
CA MET A 324 13.34 -2.02 29.09
C MET A 324 13.38 -3.19 30.07
N ARG A 325 13.43 -4.44 29.58
CA ARG A 325 13.47 -5.65 30.42
C ARG A 325 14.73 -5.68 31.28
N TYR A 326 15.87 -5.32 30.70
CA TYR A 326 17.13 -5.15 31.42
C TYR A 326 17.00 -4.11 32.53
N HIS A 327 16.54 -2.90 32.22
CA HIS A 327 16.39 -1.84 33.21
C HIS A 327 15.37 -2.16 34.31
N ALA A 328 14.28 -2.85 33.95
CA ALA A 328 13.28 -3.32 34.91
C ALA A 328 13.82 -4.41 35.83
N ALA A 329 14.61 -5.36 35.29
CA ALA A 329 15.28 -6.39 36.08
C ALA A 329 16.29 -5.78 37.05
N LEU A 330 17.08 -4.81 36.58
CA LEU A 330 18.06 -4.08 37.40
C LEU A 330 17.39 -3.37 38.59
N LEU A 331 16.30 -2.63 38.37
CA LEU A 331 15.55 -1.99 39.46
C LEU A 331 14.83 -2.99 40.37
N GLY A 332 14.37 -4.13 39.83
CA GLY A 332 13.74 -5.20 40.59
C GLY A 332 14.69 -5.83 41.61
N LEU A 333 15.89 -6.20 41.15
CA LEU A 333 16.94 -6.76 41.99
C LEU A 333 17.47 -5.75 43.01
N ALA A 334 17.69 -4.50 42.58
CA ALA A 334 18.05 -3.41 43.48
C ALA A 334 17.04 -3.21 44.61
N ARG A 335 15.73 -3.31 44.32
CA ARG A 335 14.69 -3.26 45.34
C ARG A 335 14.77 -4.45 46.30
N ALA A 336 14.92 -5.67 45.77
CA ALA A 336 15.01 -6.88 46.57
C ALA A 336 16.21 -6.89 47.53
N ARG A 337 17.30 -6.18 47.17
CA ARG A 337 18.51 -6.03 47.98
C ARG A 337 18.55 -4.75 48.83
N GLY A 338 17.43 -4.04 48.94
CA GLY A 338 17.31 -2.86 49.81
C GLY A 338 18.01 -1.58 49.30
N LEU A 339 18.62 -1.61 48.11
CA LEU A 339 19.33 -0.46 47.52
C LEU A 339 18.40 0.70 47.09
N LEU A 340 17.08 0.44 47.05
CA LEU A 340 16.06 1.43 46.71
C LEU A 340 15.16 1.82 47.91
N ALA A 341 15.68 1.68 49.15
CA ALA A 341 14.97 2.06 50.36
C ALA A 341 14.72 3.58 50.44
N ASP A 342 15.70 4.40 50.03
CA ASP A 342 15.48 5.83 49.83
C ASP A 342 14.70 6.07 48.53
N ARG A 343 13.55 6.74 48.65
CA ARG A 343 12.70 7.10 47.51
C ARG A 343 13.37 8.09 46.55
N HIS A 344 14.43 8.79 46.97
CA HIS A 344 15.19 9.74 46.16
C HIS A 344 16.42 9.12 45.49
N ALA A 345 16.84 7.92 45.90
CA ALA A 345 17.95 7.22 45.27
C ALA A 345 17.64 6.91 43.80
N TYR A 346 18.65 7.14 42.94
CA TYR A 346 18.61 6.87 41.50
C TYR A 346 17.36 7.46 40.81
N ARG A 347 17.00 8.70 41.19
CA ARG A 347 15.76 9.35 40.76
C ARG A 347 15.69 9.51 39.24
N ALA A 348 16.75 9.96 38.58
CA ALA A 348 16.78 10.16 37.14
C ALA A 348 16.64 8.81 36.42
N PHE A 349 17.39 7.79 36.83
CA PHE A 349 17.27 6.44 36.26
C PHE A 349 15.87 5.84 36.45
N ARG A 350 15.27 5.99 37.64
CA ARG A 350 13.89 5.55 37.89
C ARG A 350 12.85 6.29 37.05
N GLN A 351 13.05 7.59 36.81
CA GLN A 351 12.20 8.38 35.92
C GLN A 351 12.34 7.92 34.45
N TYR A 352 13.55 7.62 34.01
CA TYR A 352 13.81 7.07 32.68
C TYR A 352 13.13 5.70 32.48
N VAL A 353 13.26 4.75 33.41
CA VAL A 353 12.57 3.46 33.30
C VAL A 353 11.05 3.62 33.29
N ARG A 354 10.52 4.57 34.08
CA ARG A 354 9.09 4.90 34.05
C ARG A 354 8.67 5.46 32.70
N TYR A 355 9.47 6.34 32.11
CA TYR A 355 9.23 6.88 30.76
C TYR A 355 9.21 5.76 29.72
N VAL A 356 10.24 4.90 29.67
CA VAL A 356 10.32 3.77 28.72
C VAL A 356 9.11 2.86 28.87
N ARG A 357 8.70 2.52 30.10
CA ARG A 357 7.49 1.72 30.34
C ARG A 357 6.22 2.38 29.82
N LEU A 358 6.06 3.69 29.98
CA LEU A 358 4.89 4.42 29.51
C LEU A 358 4.84 4.46 27.98
N SER A 359 5.98 4.73 27.33
CA SER A 359 6.10 4.73 25.87
C SER A 359 5.77 3.36 25.28
N GLN A 360 6.22 2.28 25.90
CA GLN A 360 5.95 0.91 25.48
C GLN A 360 4.49 0.46 25.69
N GLN A 361 3.75 1.14 26.58
CA GLN A 361 2.32 0.91 26.76
C GLN A 361 1.48 1.61 25.67
N LEU A 362 2.08 2.50 24.88
CA LEU A 362 1.37 3.15 23.79
C LEU A 362 1.17 2.15 22.66
N ARG A 363 -0.10 1.94 22.31
CA ARG A 363 -0.49 1.30 21.07
C ARG A 363 -1.03 2.40 20.17
N SER A 364 -0.38 2.65 19.04
CA SER A 364 -0.71 3.78 18.15
C SER A 364 -2.19 3.78 17.78
N THR A 365 -2.73 2.61 17.41
CA THR A 365 -4.16 2.44 17.08
C THR A 365 -5.08 2.77 18.25
N ALA A 366 -4.84 2.19 19.43
CA ALA A 366 -5.67 2.45 20.60
C ALA A 366 -5.55 3.89 21.11
N LEU A 367 -4.40 4.53 20.95
CA LEU A 367 -4.22 5.96 21.25
C LEU A 367 -5.07 6.84 20.32
N LEU A 368 -5.08 6.54 19.01
CA LEU A 368 -5.89 7.25 18.03
C LEU A 368 -7.39 7.07 18.28
N ASP A 369 -7.82 5.85 18.65
CA ASP A 369 -9.21 5.58 19.01
C ASP A 369 -9.64 6.40 20.24
N GLU A 370 -8.84 6.38 21.30
CA GLU A 370 -9.08 7.20 22.49
C GLU A 370 -9.11 8.70 22.17
N LEU A 371 -8.22 9.17 21.29
CA LEU A 371 -8.15 10.58 20.87
C LEU A 371 -9.45 11.00 20.19
N ARG A 372 -9.89 10.23 19.19
CA ARG A 372 -11.12 10.49 18.42
C ARG A 372 -12.36 10.48 19.32
N GLU A 373 -12.45 9.53 20.24
CA GLU A 373 -13.56 9.48 21.20
C GLU A 373 -13.58 10.73 22.09
N LEU A 374 -12.41 11.12 22.61
CA LEU A 374 -12.27 12.28 23.47
C LEU A 374 -12.55 13.60 22.73
N GLU A 375 -12.17 13.70 21.45
CA GLU A 375 -12.53 14.81 20.56
C GLU A 375 -14.04 14.91 20.39
N HIS A 376 -14.69 13.80 20.07
CA HIS A 376 -16.15 13.76 19.93
C HIS A 376 -16.85 14.20 21.22
N VAL A 377 -16.40 13.71 22.38
CA VAL A 377 -16.93 14.14 23.69
C VAL A 377 -16.69 15.63 23.92
N ALA A 378 -15.49 16.13 23.63
CA ALA A 378 -15.14 17.54 23.78
C ALA A 378 -16.01 18.44 22.88
N GLU A 379 -16.18 18.09 21.61
CA GLU A 379 -16.99 18.83 20.64
C GLU A 379 -18.47 18.84 21.03
N THR A 380 -19.09 17.66 21.16
CA THR A 380 -20.53 17.53 21.44
C THR A 380 -20.95 18.20 22.76
N SER A 381 -20.05 18.22 23.75
CA SER A 381 -20.29 18.87 25.04
C SER A 381 -20.22 20.40 24.99
N HIS A 382 -19.47 20.97 24.03
CA HIS A 382 -19.24 22.42 23.94
C HIS A 382 -20.07 23.11 22.86
N LEU A 383 -20.61 22.38 21.89
CA LEU A 383 -21.57 22.90 20.91
C LEU A 383 -22.97 23.00 21.55
N LYS A 384 -23.40 24.21 21.92
CA LYS A 384 -24.62 24.47 22.69
C LYS A 384 -25.83 24.84 21.83
N THR A 385 -25.63 25.51 20.70
CA THR A 385 -26.73 25.91 19.80
C THR A 385 -26.86 25.01 18.58
N GLU A 386 -28.00 25.06 17.90
CA GLU A 386 -28.22 24.26 16.68
C GLU A 386 -27.35 24.74 15.52
N GLU A 387 -27.05 26.03 15.43
CA GLU A 387 -26.14 26.58 14.43
C GLU A 387 -24.71 26.06 14.64
N GLN A 388 -24.27 25.96 15.89
CA GLN A 388 -22.96 25.39 16.24
C GLN A 388 -22.87 23.91 15.82
N ARG A 389 -23.90 23.12 16.10
CA ARG A 389 -23.98 21.71 15.72
C ARG A 389 -24.08 21.54 14.21
N THR A 390 -24.85 22.38 13.54
CA THR A 390 -25.00 22.38 12.08
C THR A 390 -23.67 22.73 11.41
N HIS A 391 -22.95 23.76 11.90
CA HIS A 391 -21.63 24.13 11.39
C HIS A 391 -20.62 23.00 11.50
N ALA A 392 -20.54 22.34 12.66
CA ALA A 392 -19.65 21.18 12.86
C ALA A 392 -20.00 20.00 11.94
N ARG A 393 -21.30 19.71 11.79
CA ARG A 393 -21.80 18.66 10.88
C ARG A 393 -21.43 18.93 9.43
N LEU A 394 -21.58 20.17 8.95
CA LEU A 394 -21.21 20.58 7.60
C LEU A 394 -19.72 20.42 7.34
N LEU A 395 -18.86 20.82 8.29
CA LEU A 395 -17.40 20.60 8.16
C LEU A 395 -17.08 19.11 8.03
N ARG A 396 -17.69 18.25 8.87
CA ARG A 396 -17.50 16.80 8.80
C ARG A 396 -18.03 16.19 7.51
N GLN A 397 -19.19 16.63 7.03
CA GLN A 397 -19.73 16.18 5.73
C GLN A 397 -18.79 16.55 4.58
N VAL A 398 -18.27 17.78 4.56
CA VAL A 398 -17.33 18.24 3.52
C VAL A 398 -16.03 17.45 3.55
N GLU A 399 -15.50 17.14 4.73
CA GLU A 399 -14.34 16.26 4.91
C GLU A 399 -14.61 14.85 4.37
N LEU A 400 -15.73 14.23 4.74
CA LEU A 400 -16.09 12.89 4.26
C LEU A 400 -16.32 12.84 2.75
N LEU A 401 -16.91 13.89 2.18
CA LEU A 401 -17.07 14.02 0.73
C LEU A 401 -15.72 14.15 0.03
N ASP A 402 -14.81 14.95 0.58
CA ASP A 402 -13.46 15.09 0.05
C ASP A 402 -12.73 13.73 0.07
N HIS A 403 -12.77 13.03 1.22
CA HIS A 403 -12.16 11.72 1.35
C HIS A 403 -12.79 10.68 0.41
N LEU A 404 -14.11 10.71 0.21
CA LEU A 404 -14.80 9.82 -0.71
C LEU A 404 -14.29 9.98 -2.15
N ILE A 405 -14.27 11.22 -2.66
CA ILE A 405 -13.91 11.45 -4.07
C ILE A 405 -12.43 11.18 -4.35
N HIS A 406 -11.57 11.32 -3.34
CA HIS A 406 -10.14 11.04 -3.40
C HIS A 406 -9.77 9.60 -3.02
N VAL A 407 -10.74 8.74 -2.70
CA VAL A 407 -10.48 7.35 -2.32
C VAL A 407 -9.61 7.26 -1.04
N LYS A 408 -9.89 8.13 -0.07
CA LYS A 408 -9.18 8.26 1.22
C LYS A 408 -10.04 7.92 2.44
N LEU A 409 -11.29 7.47 2.26
CA LEU A 409 -12.11 7.00 3.39
C LEU A 409 -11.46 5.80 4.08
N SER A 410 -11.26 5.93 5.37
CA SER A 410 -11.00 4.82 6.26
C SER A 410 -12.27 3.96 6.44
N PRO A 411 -12.18 2.71 6.95
CA PRO A 411 -13.36 1.90 7.23
C PRO A 411 -14.41 2.57 8.15
N ARG A 412 -13.98 3.42 9.09
CA ARG A 412 -14.90 4.18 9.94
C ARG A 412 -15.48 5.39 9.23
N ASP A 413 -14.69 6.13 8.45
CA ASP A 413 -15.22 7.23 7.65
C ASP A 413 -16.25 6.73 6.64
N LEU A 414 -16.05 5.52 6.09
CA LEU A 414 -17.05 4.87 5.26
C LEU A 414 -18.33 4.53 6.05
N ALA A 415 -18.22 4.09 7.30
CA ALA A 415 -19.38 3.85 8.15
C ALA A 415 -20.13 5.17 8.48
N ASP A 416 -19.40 6.23 8.84
CA ASP A 416 -19.94 7.57 9.09
C ASP A 416 -20.63 8.13 7.84
N TYR A 417 -19.97 7.98 6.68
CA TYR A 417 -20.53 8.38 5.38
C TYR A 417 -21.80 7.59 5.06
N ARG A 418 -21.83 6.27 5.26
CA ARG A 418 -23.04 5.46 5.05
C ARG A 418 -24.18 5.87 5.97
N ALA A 419 -23.88 6.23 7.22
CA ALA A 419 -24.89 6.69 8.19
C ALA A 419 -25.51 8.04 7.79
N LEU A 420 -24.72 8.96 7.21
CA LEU A 420 -25.23 10.26 6.76
C LEU A 420 -25.85 10.22 5.36
N ARG A 421 -25.48 9.24 4.52
CA ARG A 421 -25.77 9.22 3.08
C ARG A 421 -27.25 9.43 2.74
N ALA A 422 -28.15 8.78 3.47
CA ALA A 422 -29.59 8.88 3.26
C ALA A 422 -30.12 10.30 3.50
N SER A 423 -29.49 11.05 4.41
CA SER A 423 -29.83 12.44 4.72
C SER A 423 -29.07 13.46 3.87
N LEU A 424 -28.09 13.04 3.07
CA LEU A 424 -27.26 13.93 2.28
C LEU A 424 -27.90 14.18 0.91
N THR A 425 -28.81 15.16 0.87
CA THR A 425 -29.50 15.63 -0.35
C THR A 425 -29.16 17.08 -0.65
N THR A 426 -29.50 17.56 -1.85
CA THR A 426 -29.32 18.97 -2.21
C THR A 426 -30.11 19.89 -1.27
N GLU A 427 -31.34 19.54 -0.92
CA GLU A 427 -32.24 20.34 -0.08
C GLU A 427 -31.76 20.42 1.37
N THR A 428 -31.33 19.28 1.92
CA THR A 428 -30.82 19.20 3.30
C THR A 428 -29.52 19.96 3.43
N LEU A 429 -28.56 19.74 2.52
CA LEU A 429 -27.29 20.46 2.50
C LEU A 429 -27.50 21.97 2.31
N TRP A 430 -28.39 22.37 1.39
CA TRP A 430 -28.73 23.78 1.19
C TRP A 430 -29.37 24.41 2.43
N GLY A 431 -30.29 23.70 3.09
CA GLY A 431 -30.94 24.16 4.32
C GLY A 431 -29.96 24.32 5.49
N GLU A 432 -29.02 23.41 5.63
CA GLU A 432 -27.94 23.50 6.62
C GLU A 432 -27.01 24.68 6.34
N LEU A 433 -26.60 24.88 5.08
CA LEU A 433 -25.80 26.03 4.66
C LEU A 433 -26.51 27.35 4.95
N ALA A 434 -27.78 27.48 4.56
CA ALA A 434 -28.57 28.69 4.78
C ALA A 434 -28.63 29.08 6.28
N ARG A 435 -28.66 28.09 7.18
CA ARG A 435 -28.69 28.30 8.63
C ARG A 435 -27.41 28.94 9.17
N VAL A 436 -26.25 28.60 8.61
CA VAL A 436 -24.94 29.01 9.18
C VAL A 436 -24.25 30.14 8.41
N THR A 437 -24.58 30.35 7.13
CA THR A 437 -23.89 31.33 6.27
C THR A 437 -24.58 32.70 6.16
N SER A 438 -25.79 32.86 6.72
CA SER A 438 -26.55 34.13 6.66
C SER A 438 -26.80 34.62 5.22
N GLY A 439 -26.91 33.72 4.24
CA GLY A 439 -27.25 34.07 2.84
C GLY A 439 -26.07 34.40 1.93
N GLN A 440 -24.82 34.31 2.41
CA GLN A 440 -23.63 34.44 1.59
C GLN A 440 -23.19 33.05 1.11
N TRP A 441 -23.29 32.78 -0.18
CA TRP A 441 -22.97 31.48 -0.76
C TRP A 441 -22.03 31.62 -1.95
N SER A 442 -20.94 30.85 -1.94
CA SER A 442 -20.02 30.67 -3.08
C SER A 442 -20.44 29.51 -4.00
N VAL A 443 -21.43 28.73 -3.56
CA VAL A 443 -21.97 27.55 -4.25
C VAL A 443 -23.43 27.77 -4.65
N THR A 444 -23.83 27.16 -5.77
CA THR A 444 -25.19 27.17 -6.29
C THR A 444 -25.90 25.84 -6.00
N SER A 445 -27.23 25.83 -5.97
CA SER A 445 -28.00 24.60 -5.77
C SER A 445 -27.74 23.57 -6.87
N GLU A 446 -27.45 24.02 -8.09
CA GLU A 446 -27.10 23.16 -9.22
C GLU A 446 -25.70 22.54 -9.08
N GLU A 447 -24.74 23.25 -8.50
CA GLU A 447 -23.43 22.67 -8.15
C GLU A 447 -23.57 21.60 -7.06
N LEU A 448 -24.37 21.85 -6.03
CA LEU A 448 -24.63 20.87 -4.98
C LEU A 448 -25.37 19.63 -5.54
N ARG A 449 -26.37 19.83 -6.39
CA ARG A 449 -27.06 18.74 -7.07
C ARG A 449 -26.10 17.85 -7.85
N ARG A 450 -25.27 18.46 -8.70
CA ARG A 450 -24.26 17.72 -9.47
C ARG A 450 -23.25 16.99 -8.58
N LEU A 451 -22.81 17.60 -7.48
CA LEU A 451 -21.94 16.93 -6.51
C LEU A 451 -22.62 15.67 -5.94
N ILE A 452 -23.87 15.78 -5.48
CA ILE A 452 -24.62 14.66 -4.88
C ILE A 452 -24.92 13.55 -5.91
N ASP A 453 -25.34 13.92 -7.12
CA ASP A 453 -25.67 12.96 -8.19
C ASP A 453 -24.44 12.15 -8.61
N ASN A 454 -23.26 12.76 -8.59
CA ASN A 454 -22.00 12.12 -8.97
C ASN A 454 -21.33 11.32 -7.84
N LEU A 455 -21.87 11.27 -6.62
CA LEU A 455 -21.25 10.47 -5.55
C LEU A 455 -21.27 8.97 -5.86
N THR A 456 -22.29 8.50 -6.58
CA THR A 456 -22.54 7.07 -6.84
C THR A 456 -21.34 6.33 -7.41
N ILE A 457 -20.54 6.95 -8.29
CA ILE A 457 -19.35 6.29 -8.85
C ILE A 457 -18.26 6.08 -7.81
N HIS A 458 -18.09 7.04 -6.89
CA HIS A 458 -17.15 6.96 -5.78
C HIS A 458 -17.65 6.00 -4.70
N GLU A 459 -18.96 5.94 -4.46
CA GLU A 459 -19.57 4.96 -3.55
C GLU A 459 -19.36 3.53 -4.04
N ARG A 460 -19.54 3.31 -5.35
CA ARG A 460 -19.34 2.00 -6.00
C ARG A 460 -17.92 1.47 -5.82
N PHE A 461 -16.91 2.33 -5.78
CA PHE A 461 -15.53 1.94 -5.46
C PHE A 461 -15.48 1.20 -4.12
N TYR A 462 -16.01 1.83 -3.05
CA TYR A 462 -16.02 1.26 -1.71
C TYR A 462 -16.94 0.04 -1.57
N GLU A 463 -18.04 -0.01 -2.31
CA GLU A 463 -18.88 -1.21 -2.38
C GLU A 463 -18.13 -2.41 -2.96
N LEU A 464 -17.37 -2.19 -4.03
CA LEU A 464 -16.54 -3.24 -4.65
C LEU A 464 -15.36 -3.62 -3.75
N ALA A 465 -14.72 -2.66 -3.09
CA ALA A 465 -13.66 -2.93 -2.11
C ALA A 465 -14.16 -3.86 -0.97
N VAL A 466 -15.35 -3.59 -0.43
CA VAL A 466 -15.95 -4.44 0.62
C VAL A 466 -16.38 -5.81 0.06
N LYS A 467 -16.89 -5.88 -1.17
CA LYS A 467 -17.21 -7.17 -1.82
C LYS A 467 -15.98 -8.05 -2.03
N ARG A 468 -14.81 -7.44 -2.32
CA ARG A 468 -13.54 -8.16 -2.47
C ARG A 468 -13.11 -8.86 -1.17
N ASP A 469 -13.44 -8.33 0.01
CA ASP A 469 -13.08 -8.94 1.30
C ASP A 469 -13.52 -10.41 1.41
N GLU A 470 -14.74 -10.72 0.95
CA GLU A 470 -15.26 -12.08 0.95
C GLU A 470 -14.51 -12.97 -0.04
N ALA A 471 -14.26 -12.47 -1.25
CA ALA A 471 -13.56 -13.20 -2.29
C ALA A 471 -12.13 -13.57 -1.86
N LEU A 472 -11.38 -12.60 -1.31
CA LEU A 472 -10.02 -12.80 -0.80
C LEU A 472 -9.95 -13.94 0.24
N VAL A 473 -10.85 -13.92 1.23
CA VAL A 473 -10.87 -14.94 2.29
C VAL A 473 -11.39 -16.28 1.78
N ALA A 474 -12.40 -16.28 0.91
CA ALA A 474 -12.95 -17.51 0.34
C ALA A 474 -11.92 -18.23 -0.54
N ASN A 475 -11.17 -17.48 -1.35
CA ASN A 475 -10.12 -17.97 -2.23
C ASN A 475 -8.94 -18.52 -1.43
N LEU A 476 -8.48 -17.81 -0.39
CA LEU A 476 -7.44 -18.31 0.50
C LEU A 476 -7.87 -19.59 1.21
N ALA A 477 -9.06 -19.60 1.82
CA ALA A 477 -9.56 -20.76 2.54
C ALA A 477 -9.73 -21.98 1.62
N ARG A 478 -10.12 -21.77 0.35
CA ARG A 478 -10.18 -22.83 -0.66
C ARG A 478 -8.78 -23.37 -0.97
N LYS A 479 -7.78 -22.50 -1.13
CA LYS A 479 -6.39 -22.94 -1.35
C LYS A 479 -5.84 -23.72 -0.16
N MET A 480 -6.06 -23.24 1.06
CA MET A 480 -5.67 -23.95 2.30
C MET A 480 -6.24 -25.36 2.35
N ARG A 481 -7.54 -25.53 2.03
CA ARG A 481 -8.18 -26.86 1.99
C ARG A 481 -7.58 -27.77 0.91
N ASN A 482 -7.36 -27.24 -0.29
CA ASN A 482 -6.82 -28.01 -1.41
C ASN A 482 -5.39 -28.49 -1.13
N ASP A 483 -4.60 -27.69 -0.43
CA ASP A 483 -3.21 -28.01 -0.09
C ASP A 483 -3.07 -28.82 1.21
N GLY A 484 -4.15 -28.95 1.99
CA GLY A 484 -4.05 -29.46 3.36
C GLY A 484 -3.25 -28.55 4.30
N ALA A 485 -3.21 -27.24 4.03
CA ALA A 485 -2.47 -26.28 4.83
C ALA A 485 -3.30 -25.80 6.04
N ASP A 486 -2.82 -26.08 7.25
CA ASP A 486 -3.42 -25.61 8.50
C ASP A 486 -3.13 -24.13 8.81
N THR A 487 -2.10 -23.56 8.16
CA THR A 487 -1.65 -22.19 8.39
C THR A 487 -1.40 -21.46 7.07
N ALA A 488 -1.69 -20.16 7.02
CA ALA A 488 -1.42 -19.31 5.87
C ALA A 488 -1.17 -17.85 6.27
N LEU A 489 -0.40 -17.13 5.44
CA LEU A 489 -0.35 -15.67 5.47
C LEU A 489 -1.40 -15.09 4.52
N LEU A 490 -2.02 -13.98 4.91
CA LEU A 490 -2.91 -13.17 4.07
C LEU A 490 -2.37 -11.74 4.00
N ILE A 491 -1.94 -11.31 2.82
CA ILE A 491 -1.38 -9.98 2.60
C ILE A 491 -2.43 -9.15 1.85
N ALA A 492 -2.90 -8.09 2.49
CA ALA A 492 -3.91 -7.18 1.94
C ALA A 492 -3.81 -5.78 2.57
N GLY A 493 -4.37 -4.78 1.90
CA GLY A 493 -4.40 -3.41 2.39
C GLY A 493 -5.09 -3.26 3.75
N GLY A 494 -4.64 -2.31 4.58
CA GLY A 494 -5.21 -2.07 5.91
C GLY A 494 -6.71 -1.70 5.92
N PHE A 495 -7.24 -1.19 4.80
CA PHE A 495 -8.67 -0.93 4.62
C PHE A 495 -9.52 -2.22 4.72
N HIS A 496 -9.01 -3.34 4.20
CA HIS A 496 -9.71 -4.61 4.13
C HIS A 496 -9.79 -5.33 5.50
N THR A 497 -8.96 -4.95 6.48
CA THR A 497 -8.83 -5.66 7.75
C THR A 497 -10.16 -5.96 8.48
N PRO A 498 -11.12 -5.02 8.62
CA PRO A 498 -12.39 -5.32 9.29
C PRO A 498 -13.23 -6.39 8.56
N GLY A 499 -13.31 -6.30 7.22
CA GLY A 499 -14.04 -7.29 6.42
C GLY A 499 -13.36 -8.65 6.42
N LEU A 500 -12.04 -8.69 6.22
CA LEU A 500 -11.25 -9.92 6.26
C LEU A 500 -11.39 -10.64 7.60
N THR A 501 -11.24 -9.93 8.72
CA THR A 501 -11.32 -10.52 10.06
C THR A 501 -12.73 -11.00 10.39
N ALA A 502 -13.78 -10.30 9.96
CA ALA A 502 -15.16 -10.78 10.08
C ALA A 502 -15.38 -12.07 9.27
N GLN A 503 -14.88 -12.13 8.04
CA GLN A 503 -15.00 -13.31 7.17
C GLN A 503 -14.19 -14.51 7.69
N LEU A 504 -13.04 -14.28 8.33
CA LEU A 504 -12.25 -15.31 9.02
C LEU A 504 -12.99 -15.86 10.25
N LYS A 505 -13.57 -14.98 11.09
CA LYS A 505 -14.40 -15.38 12.24
C LYS A 505 -15.59 -16.24 11.82
N ALA A 506 -16.32 -15.79 10.79
CA ALA A 506 -17.48 -16.50 10.26
C ALA A 506 -17.14 -17.91 9.77
N ARG A 507 -15.89 -18.16 9.35
CA ARG A 507 -15.38 -19.48 8.91
C ARG A 507 -14.71 -20.28 10.02
N GLY A 508 -14.67 -19.78 11.26
CA GLY A 508 -14.02 -20.45 12.38
C GLY A 508 -12.49 -20.54 12.27
N LEU A 509 -11.87 -19.67 11.45
CA LEU A 509 -10.42 -19.58 11.30
C LEU A 509 -9.85 -18.66 12.39
N ALA A 510 -8.94 -19.18 13.21
CA ALA A 510 -8.18 -18.32 14.13
C ALA A 510 -7.33 -17.35 13.32
N TYR A 511 -7.10 -16.14 13.85
CA TYR A 511 -6.29 -15.17 13.14
C TYR A 511 -5.46 -14.27 14.04
N ALA A 512 -4.41 -13.71 13.45
CA ALA A 512 -3.66 -12.59 13.99
C ALA A 512 -3.48 -11.53 12.90
N VAL A 513 -3.63 -10.25 13.24
CA VAL A 513 -3.35 -9.13 12.36
C VAL A 513 -2.02 -8.51 12.79
N ILE A 514 -1.10 -8.35 11.85
CA ILE A 514 0.20 -7.71 12.06
C ILE A 514 0.32 -6.54 11.10
N SER A 515 0.74 -5.39 11.62
CA SER A 515 1.07 -4.21 10.82
C SER A 515 2.59 -4.05 10.75
N PRO A 516 3.18 -3.85 9.55
CA PRO A 516 4.57 -3.45 9.42
C PRO A 516 4.83 -2.13 10.13
N LYS A 517 6.02 -1.98 10.71
CA LYS A 517 6.46 -0.71 11.27
C LYS A 517 6.82 0.24 10.14
N ILE A 518 6.45 1.51 10.29
CA ILE A 518 6.74 2.58 9.33
C ILE A 518 7.16 3.81 10.12
N ASP A 519 8.36 4.31 9.84
CA ASP A 519 8.91 5.55 10.40
C ASP A 519 9.04 6.66 9.31
N GLY A 520 8.95 6.32 8.01
CA GLY A 520 8.99 7.24 6.86
C GLY A 520 7.63 7.76 6.35
N GLU A 521 7.68 8.78 5.48
CA GLU A 521 6.50 9.29 4.76
C GLU A 521 6.29 8.54 3.42
N LEU A 522 5.03 8.45 2.98
CA LEU A 522 4.69 7.90 1.67
C LEU A 522 4.88 9.00 0.62
N ASP A 523 5.64 8.72 -0.43
CA ASP A 523 5.64 9.54 -1.65
C ASP A 523 4.32 9.32 -2.41
N GLU A 524 3.40 10.28 -2.29
CA GLU A 524 2.09 10.23 -2.94
C GLU A 524 2.20 10.18 -4.47
N ALA A 525 3.22 10.79 -5.07
CA ALA A 525 3.39 10.79 -6.54
C ALA A 525 3.77 9.39 -7.03
N SER A 526 4.76 8.76 -6.39
CA SER A 526 5.15 7.37 -6.69
C SER A 526 3.99 6.38 -6.44
N TYR A 527 3.20 6.61 -5.38
CA TYR A 527 2.01 5.80 -5.11
C TYR A 527 0.97 5.91 -6.23
N ASP A 528 0.65 7.14 -6.66
CA ASP A 528 -0.30 7.42 -7.73
C ASP A 528 0.14 6.85 -9.09
N GLU A 529 1.43 6.98 -9.43
CA GLU A 529 2.01 6.43 -10.66
C GLU A 529 1.87 4.90 -10.71
N ARG A 530 2.14 4.23 -9.59
CA ARG A 530 2.05 2.77 -9.50
C ARG A 530 0.60 2.30 -9.52
N LEU A 531 -0.32 3.03 -8.89
CA LEU A 531 -1.76 2.78 -9.00
C LEU A 531 -2.25 2.94 -10.45
N ARG A 532 -1.68 3.87 -11.21
CA ARG A 532 -1.92 4.06 -12.66
C ARG A 532 -1.13 3.10 -13.55
N ASN A 533 -0.38 2.17 -12.96
CA ASN A 533 0.45 1.18 -13.65
C ASN A 533 1.50 1.80 -14.58
N VAL A 534 1.99 3.00 -14.23
CA VAL A 534 3.12 3.65 -14.91
C VAL A 534 4.38 2.89 -14.53
N ILE A 535 5.17 2.48 -15.52
CA ILE A 535 6.43 1.74 -15.34
C ILE A 535 7.58 2.70 -15.72
N PRO A 536 8.63 2.83 -14.89
CA PRO A 536 9.78 3.68 -15.20
C PRO A 536 10.49 3.16 -16.46
N SER A 537 11.19 4.06 -17.17
CA SER A 537 11.97 3.66 -18.33
C SER A 537 13.16 2.79 -17.93
N VAL A 538 13.72 2.05 -18.89
CA VAL A 538 14.90 1.20 -18.65
C VAL A 538 16.12 2.07 -18.34
N GLU A 539 16.22 3.24 -18.96
CA GLU A 539 17.24 4.25 -18.72
C GLU A 539 17.19 4.73 -17.27
N GLU A 540 16.01 5.11 -16.77
CA GLU A 540 15.80 5.52 -15.38
C GLU A 540 16.17 4.40 -14.39
N LEU A 541 15.76 3.17 -14.65
CA LEU A 541 16.09 2.03 -13.77
C LEU A 541 17.59 1.71 -13.78
N SER A 542 18.26 1.87 -14.92
CA SER A 542 19.70 1.63 -15.07
C SER A 542 20.51 2.69 -14.34
N GLU A 543 20.17 3.98 -14.51
CA GLU A 543 20.79 5.09 -13.77
C GLU A 543 20.65 4.90 -12.26
N LYS A 544 19.46 4.50 -11.80
CA LYS A 544 19.21 4.20 -10.39
C LYS A 544 20.02 3.00 -9.91
N LEU A 545 20.13 1.94 -10.70
CA LEU A 545 20.92 0.76 -10.37
C LEU A 545 22.43 1.09 -10.28
N ASP A 546 22.95 1.91 -11.18
CA ASP A 546 24.33 2.38 -11.17
C ASP A 546 24.62 3.22 -9.93
N HIS A 547 23.69 4.11 -9.56
CA HIS A 547 23.75 4.86 -8.31
C HIS A 547 23.72 3.92 -7.09
N PHE A 548 22.89 2.87 -7.14
CA PHE A 548 22.76 1.87 -6.08
C PHE A 548 24.00 0.98 -5.95
N ALA A 549 24.70 0.70 -7.05
CA ALA A 549 25.89 -0.14 -7.09
C ALA A 549 27.12 0.55 -6.48
N LEU A 550 27.11 1.88 -6.38
CA LEU A 550 28.17 2.68 -5.75
C LEU A 550 28.06 2.72 -4.21
N VAL A 551 26.99 2.16 -3.62
CA VAL A 551 26.83 2.01 -2.18
C VAL A 551 27.28 0.60 -1.78
N PRO A 552 28.36 0.43 -0.97
CA PRO A 552 28.83 -0.89 -0.59
C PRO A 552 27.75 -1.64 0.22
N PRO A 553 27.58 -2.96 0.02
CA PRO A 553 26.62 -3.74 0.79
C PRO A 553 27.00 -3.68 2.28
N LEU A 554 26.02 -3.36 3.13
CA LEU A 554 26.14 -3.54 4.57
C LEU A 554 26.48 -5.01 4.84
N ALA A 555 27.70 -5.26 5.30
CA ALA A 555 28.23 -6.58 5.59
C ALA A 555 27.35 -7.28 6.64
N THR A 556 26.66 -8.35 6.22
CA THR A 556 26.06 -9.32 7.13
C THR A 556 26.97 -10.54 7.21
N GLY A 557 27.36 -10.87 8.45
CA GLY A 557 27.70 -12.20 8.96
C GLY A 557 28.59 -13.12 8.12
N THR A 558 29.81 -13.32 8.61
CA THR A 558 30.77 -14.36 8.21
C THR A 558 30.17 -15.76 8.04
N GLY A 559 30.24 -16.30 6.83
CA GLY A 559 30.15 -17.73 6.51
C GLY A 559 30.93 -17.99 5.23
N GLY A 560 32.12 -18.57 5.33
CA GLY A 560 33.04 -18.72 4.20
C GLY A 560 32.57 -19.74 3.15
N PRO A 561 33.01 -19.61 1.87
CA PRO A 561 32.65 -20.55 0.82
C PRO A 561 33.56 -21.79 0.87
N SER A 562 32.98 -22.96 1.15
CA SER A 562 33.58 -24.23 0.75
C SER A 562 33.13 -24.54 -0.67
N THR A 563 34.05 -24.53 -1.63
CA THR A 563 33.87 -25.09 -2.97
C THR A 563 33.78 -26.61 -2.90
N PRO A 564 32.83 -27.21 -3.62
CA PRO A 564 33.14 -28.42 -4.36
C PRO A 564 32.79 -28.24 -5.84
N THR A 565 33.79 -28.43 -6.68
CA THR A 565 33.65 -28.80 -8.09
C THR A 565 32.80 -30.06 -8.20
N THR A 566 31.69 -30.02 -8.93
CA THR A 566 31.03 -31.22 -9.43
C THR A 566 30.40 -30.91 -10.79
N GLU A 567 30.83 -31.64 -11.81
CA GLU A 567 30.32 -31.59 -13.18
C GLU A 567 28.81 -31.83 -13.21
N PHE A 568 28.09 -30.93 -13.89
CA PHE A 568 26.64 -31.02 -14.05
C PHE A 568 26.30 -32.10 -15.10
N ARG A 569 25.80 -33.26 -14.64
CA ARG A 569 25.01 -34.18 -15.48
C ARG A 569 23.53 -33.87 -15.28
N VAL A 570 22.87 -33.44 -16.35
CA VAL A 570 21.42 -33.28 -16.40
C VAL A 570 20.76 -34.66 -16.39
N ASN A 571 20.23 -35.08 -15.25
CA ASN A 571 19.27 -36.18 -15.20
C ASN A 571 17.89 -35.63 -15.59
N ARG A 572 17.35 -36.08 -16.72
CA ARG A 572 15.93 -35.92 -17.08
C ARG A 572 15.09 -36.92 -16.26
N PRO A 573 14.09 -36.48 -15.47
CA PRO A 573 13.00 -37.37 -15.09
C PRO A 573 11.98 -37.39 -16.22
N GLY A 574 11.73 -38.58 -16.76
CA GLY A 574 10.62 -38.84 -17.66
C GLY A 574 9.33 -39.10 -16.89
N ALA A 575 8.31 -38.31 -17.17
CA ALA A 575 6.90 -38.69 -17.15
C ALA A 575 6.15 -37.67 -18.02
N ALA A 576 5.38 -38.17 -18.99
CA ALA A 576 4.69 -37.34 -19.99
C ALA A 576 3.65 -36.41 -19.35
N PRO A 577 3.57 -35.12 -19.74
CA PRO A 577 2.42 -34.29 -19.42
C PRO A 577 1.26 -34.59 -20.37
N ASP A 578 0.08 -34.68 -19.77
CA ASP A 578 -1.23 -34.72 -20.40
C ASP A 578 -1.47 -33.49 -21.30
N GLN A 579 -2.20 -33.69 -22.38
CA GLN A 579 -2.43 -32.71 -23.45
C GLN A 579 -3.46 -31.66 -23.01
N SER A 580 -3.00 -30.60 -22.37
CA SER A 580 -3.70 -29.31 -22.29
C SER A 580 -2.71 -28.16 -22.43
N GLU A 581 -2.10 -28.01 -23.60
CA GLU A 581 -1.14 -26.94 -23.90
C GLU A 581 -1.86 -25.59 -24.07
N GLN A 582 -1.97 -24.82 -22.99
CA GLN A 582 -1.69 -23.39 -23.11
C GLN A 582 -0.16 -23.28 -23.06
N GLY A 583 0.45 -22.85 -24.17
CA GLY A 583 1.91 -22.64 -24.24
C GLY A 583 2.43 -21.68 -23.17
N PRO A 584 3.75 -21.69 -22.89
CA PRO A 584 4.34 -20.94 -21.79
C PRO A 584 4.05 -19.44 -21.94
N ARG A 585 3.31 -18.85 -20.99
CA ARG A 585 3.12 -17.40 -20.91
C ARG A 585 4.37 -16.78 -20.28
N LEU A 586 5.13 -16.04 -21.07
CA LEU A 586 6.26 -15.23 -20.59
C LEU A 586 5.77 -14.24 -19.52
N SER A 587 6.51 -14.11 -18.42
CA SER A 587 6.22 -13.10 -17.41
C SER A 587 6.40 -11.69 -17.98
N LYS A 588 5.70 -10.70 -17.42
CA LYS A 588 5.76 -9.29 -17.84
C LYS A 588 7.20 -8.74 -17.91
N ARG A 589 8.16 -9.26 -17.14
CA ARG A 589 9.57 -8.83 -17.18
C ARG A 589 10.45 -9.62 -18.17
N ALA A 590 10.11 -10.86 -18.50
CA ALA A 590 10.77 -11.57 -19.60
C ALA A 590 10.49 -10.87 -20.95
N ALA A 591 9.27 -10.37 -21.13
CA ALA A 591 8.90 -9.53 -22.26
C ALA A 591 9.69 -8.20 -22.29
N ILE A 592 9.97 -7.57 -21.14
CA ILE A 592 10.75 -6.34 -21.04
C ILE A 592 12.21 -6.56 -21.46
N PHE A 593 12.84 -7.63 -20.97
CA PHE A 593 14.24 -7.94 -21.34
C PHE A 593 14.40 -8.32 -22.81
N LEU A 594 13.48 -9.12 -23.36
CA LEU A 594 13.44 -9.45 -24.79
C LEU A 594 13.16 -8.20 -25.64
N SER A 595 12.27 -7.31 -25.20
CA SER A 595 12.00 -6.03 -25.87
C SER A 595 13.25 -5.13 -25.89
N PHE A 596 14.00 -5.05 -24.78
CA PHE A 596 15.25 -4.30 -24.69
C PHE A 596 16.31 -4.78 -25.69
N LEU A 597 16.60 -6.09 -25.73
CA LEU A 597 17.58 -6.66 -26.66
C LEU A 597 17.15 -6.50 -28.13
N THR A 598 15.86 -6.69 -28.41
CA THR A 598 15.31 -6.55 -29.76
C THR A 598 15.38 -5.10 -30.26
N GLN A 599 15.11 -4.11 -29.38
CA GLN A 599 15.21 -2.69 -29.71
C GLN A 599 16.66 -2.28 -30.00
N LYS A 600 17.61 -2.73 -29.16
CA LYS A 600 19.04 -2.42 -29.35
C LYS A 600 19.60 -3.03 -30.63
N ALA A 601 19.20 -4.26 -30.96
CA ALA A 601 19.55 -4.88 -32.24
C ALA A 601 18.96 -4.11 -33.43
N ARG A 602 17.72 -3.63 -33.35
CA ARG A 602 17.11 -2.80 -34.40
C ARG A 602 17.85 -1.48 -34.62
N GLU A 603 18.23 -0.77 -33.55
CA GLU A 603 18.93 0.51 -33.67
C GLU A 603 20.33 0.37 -34.27
N LEU A 604 21.03 -0.72 -33.96
CA LEU A 604 22.31 -1.04 -34.60
C LEU A 604 22.11 -1.44 -36.08
N ALA A 605 21.09 -2.24 -36.39
CA ALA A 605 20.79 -2.65 -37.76
C ALA A 605 20.43 -1.47 -38.68
N LYS A 606 19.76 -0.42 -38.15
CA LYS A 606 19.49 0.83 -38.89
C LYS A 606 20.76 1.57 -39.33
N GLN A 607 21.87 1.36 -38.62
CA GLN A 607 23.18 1.93 -38.93
C GLN A 607 24.02 1.02 -39.84
N GLY A 608 23.44 -0.09 -40.31
CA GLY A 608 24.05 -1.11 -41.14
C GLY A 608 24.05 -2.47 -40.42
N VAL A 609 23.71 -3.56 -41.12
CA VAL A 609 23.66 -4.92 -40.51
C VAL A 609 25.02 -5.35 -39.94
N GLU A 610 26.12 -4.82 -40.47
CA GLU A 610 27.48 -5.04 -39.96
C GLU A 610 27.69 -4.47 -38.55
N LYS A 611 26.96 -3.40 -38.17
CA LYS A 611 27.01 -2.80 -36.82
C LYS A 611 26.50 -3.73 -35.72
N LEU A 612 25.72 -4.76 -36.05
CA LEU A 612 25.33 -5.80 -35.10
C LEU A 612 26.53 -6.58 -34.54
N GLN A 613 27.69 -6.55 -35.22
CA GLN A 613 28.93 -7.11 -34.70
C GLN A 613 29.43 -6.36 -33.44
N GLU A 614 29.02 -5.12 -33.20
CA GLU A 614 29.36 -4.37 -31.98
C GLU A 614 28.70 -4.94 -30.71
N LEU A 615 27.65 -5.77 -30.86
CA LEU A 615 27.10 -6.54 -29.74
C LEU A 615 28.02 -7.69 -29.33
N ARG A 616 28.92 -8.16 -30.20
CA ARG A 616 29.77 -9.31 -29.94
C ARG A 616 30.86 -9.03 -28.92
N PRO A 617 31.58 -7.89 -28.94
CA PRO A 617 32.43 -7.48 -27.82
C PRO A 617 31.65 -7.35 -26.51
N TRP A 618 30.42 -6.84 -26.53
CA TRP A 618 29.60 -6.71 -25.33
C TRP A 618 29.19 -8.08 -24.76
N ILE A 619 28.68 -8.99 -25.60
CA ILE A 619 28.34 -10.38 -25.25
C ILE A 619 29.59 -11.12 -24.71
N ASN A 620 30.75 -10.91 -25.33
CA ASN A 620 32.01 -11.54 -24.91
C ASN A 620 32.59 -10.91 -23.62
N ALA A 621 32.36 -9.61 -23.39
CA ALA A 621 32.79 -8.90 -22.18
C ALA A 621 31.85 -9.12 -20.98
N HIS A 622 30.64 -9.64 -21.22
CA HIS A 622 29.61 -9.94 -20.22
C HIS A 622 29.22 -11.43 -20.28
N PRO A 623 30.19 -12.35 -20.05
CA PRO A 623 29.98 -13.78 -20.25
C PRO A 623 28.97 -14.38 -19.26
N LYS A 624 28.73 -13.73 -18.12
CA LYS A 624 27.73 -14.16 -17.14
C LYS A 624 26.32 -13.86 -17.62
N GLU A 625 26.09 -12.67 -18.17
CA GLU A 625 24.83 -12.21 -18.75
C GLU A 625 24.53 -12.94 -20.07
N ALA A 626 25.56 -13.21 -20.88
CA ALA A 626 25.43 -14.03 -22.07
C ALA A 626 25.03 -15.47 -21.74
N ALA A 627 25.60 -16.07 -20.69
CA ALA A 627 25.22 -17.39 -20.20
C ALA A 627 23.82 -17.39 -19.55
N LEU A 628 23.50 -16.34 -18.78
CA LEU A 628 22.22 -16.13 -18.09
C LEU A 628 21.02 -16.18 -19.04
N TYR A 629 21.17 -15.58 -20.21
CA TYR A 629 20.10 -15.45 -21.19
C TYR A 629 20.37 -16.24 -22.47
N SER A 630 21.32 -17.18 -22.49
CA SER A 630 21.69 -17.97 -23.67
C SER A 630 21.86 -17.11 -24.94
N LEU A 631 22.56 -15.98 -24.81
CA LEU A 631 22.72 -15.02 -25.90
C LEU A 631 23.73 -15.54 -26.92
N ALA A 632 23.28 -15.76 -28.15
CA ALA A 632 24.13 -16.11 -29.28
C ALA A 632 23.82 -15.22 -30.48
N LEU A 633 24.84 -14.97 -31.30
CA LEU A 633 24.73 -14.15 -32.50
C LEU A 633 25.31 -14.95 -33.66
N THR A 634 24.43 -15.49 -34.52
CA THR A 634 24.79 -16.35 -35.65
C THR A 634 24.47 -15.66 -36.98
N TRP A 635 25.23 -16.02 -38.02
CA TRP A 635 25.02 -15.52 -39.38
C TRP A 635 24.64 -16.69 -40.26
N GLU A 636 23.43 -16.66 -40.80
CA GLU A 636 22.94 -17.68 -41.71
C GLU A 636 22.27 -17.02 -42.93
N SER A 637 22.70 -17.42 -44.13
CA SER A 637 22.05 -17.05 -45.40
C SER A 637 21.80 -15.53 -45.59
N GLY A 638 22.76 -14.70 -45.18
CA GLY A 638 22.68 -13.23 -45.32
C GLY A 638 21.82 -12.52 -44.28
N LYS A 639 21.37 -13.22 -43.23
CA LYS A 639 20.62 -12.67 -42.09
C LYS A 639 21.39 -12.87 -40.79
N VAL A 640 21.20 -11.95 -39.85
CA VAL A 640 21.77 -12.05 -38.50
C VAL A 640 20.71 -12.64 -37.59
N ILE A 641 21.03 -13.69 -36.85
CA ILE A 641 20.11 -14.28 -35.88
C ILE A 641 20.64 -13.98 -34.48
N LEU A 642 19.84 -13.28 -33.69
CA LEU A 642 20.08 -13.10 -32.26
C LEU A 642 19.27 -14.15 -31.51
N SER A 643 19.94 -15.17 -30.97
CA SER A 643 19.33 -16.16 -30.11
C SER A 643 19.36 -15.65 -28.66
N ALA A 644 18.22 -15.69 -27.97
CA ALA A 644 18.11 -15.35 -26.55
C ALA A 644 17.12 -16.30 -25.87
N MET A 645 17.53 -16.97 -24.79
CA MET A 645 16.72 -17.91 -24.03
C MET A 645 16.08 -19.01 -24.90
N GLY A 646 16.78 -19.47 -25.94
CA GLY A 646 16.29 -20.49 -26.88
C GLY A 646 15.33 -20.00 -27.96
N LEU A 647 15.11 -18.69 -28.07
CA LEU A 647 14.35 -18.05 -29.16
C LEU A 647 15.30 -17.42 -30.18
N ASP A 648 15.16 -17.82 -31.44
CA ASP A 648 15.92 -17.26 -32.57
C ASP A 648 15.19 -16.05 -33.15
N ILE A 649 15.83 -14.88 -33.08
CA ILE A 649 15.29 -13.62 -33.60
C ILE A 649 16.06 -13.23 -34.85
N PRO A 650 15.51 -13.43 -36.07
CA PRO A 650 16.14 -12.95 -37.29
C PRO A 650 16.06 -11.42 -37.39
N VAL A 651 17.22 -10.79 -37.60
CA VAL A 651 17.42 -9.35 -37.76
C VAL A 651 17.95 -9.09 -39.18
N GLY A 652 17.19 -8.36 -39.99
CA GLY A 652 17.53 -8.03 -41.39
C GLY A 652 17.25 -6.58 -41.76
N THR A 653 17.83 -6.12 -42.87
CA THR A 653 17.79 -4.73 -43.39
C THR A 653 16.52 -4.35 -44.14
N GLY A 654 15.52 -5.23 -44.28
CA GLY A 654 14.32 -4.97 -45.08
C GLY A 654 13.04 -5.43 -44.38
N GLU A 655 11.97 -4.66 -44.61
CA GLU A 655 10.61 -4.83 -44.10
C GLU A 655 10.19 -6.30 -43.96
N GLY A 656 10.12 -6.78 -42.72
CA GLY A 656 9.77 -8.16 -42.41
C GLY A 656 9.28 -8.27 -40.97
N THR A 657 7.98 -8.57 -40.85
CA THR A 657 7.28 -8.82 -39.59
C THR A 657 7.97 -9.92 -38.79
N LEU A 658 8.42 -9.60 -37.58
CA LEU A 658 8.76 -10.60 -36.56
C LEU A 658 7.47 -11.00 -35.83
N LEU A 659 7.05 -12.25 -36.00
CA LEU A 659 6.01 -12.89 -35.20
C LEU A 659 6.56 -13.18 -33.79
N ALA A 660 6.42 -12.20 -32.89
CA ALA A 660 6.34 -12.45 -31.46
C ALA A 660 4.87 -12.24 -31.08
N MET A 661 4.18 -13.32 -30.70
CA MET A 661 2.79 -13.22 -30.27
C MET A 661 2.67 -12.35 -29.01
N GLY A 662 2.01 -11.20 -29.17
CA GLY A 662 1.10 -10.61 -28.20
C GLY A 662 1.69 -9.87 -27.00
N VAL A 663 2.20 -8.64 -27.22
CA VAL A 663 2.08 -7.54 -26.23
C VAL A 663 1.72 -6.27 -26.98
N VAL A 664 0.44 -5.86 -26.94
CA VAL A 664 -0.01 -4.55 -27.43
C VAL A 664 0.26 -3.54 -26.33
N GLY A 665 1.44 -2.93 -26.36
CA GLY A 665 1.80 -1.77 -25.55
C GLY A 665 1.69 -0.49 -26.38
N GLY A 666 0.60 0.25 -26.20
CA GLY A 666 0.45 1.59 -26.77
C GLY A 666 1.35 2.59 -26.05
N GLY A 667 2.53 2.85 -26.60
CA GLY A 667 3.37 3.98 -26.22
C GLY A 667 3.10 5.17 -27.15
N ARG A 668 2.48 6.24 -26.64
CA ARG A 668 2.47 7.55 -27.30
C ARG A 668 3.68 8.36 -26.82
N GLY A 669 4.55 8.71 -27.77
CA GLY A 669 5.67 9.63 -27.58
C GLY A 669 6.21 10.10 -28.92
N GLY A 670 5.41 10.82 -29.69
CA GLY A 670 5.83 11.44 -30.95
C GLY A 670 4.63 11.91 -31.77
N ARG A 671 4.57 13.21 -32.10
CA ARG A 671 3.50 13.79 -32.94
C ARG A 671 3.55 13.13 -34.32
N SER A 672 2.56 12.30 -34.64
CA SER A 672 2.41 11.64 -35.94
C SER A 672 1.64 12.53 -36.92
N SER A 673 2.03 12.51 -38.19
CA SER A 673 1.38 13.23 -39.29
C SER A 673 -0.11 12.82 -39.44
N PRO A 674 -0.99 13.67 -40.00
CA PRO A 674 -2.40 13.31 -40.24
C PRO A 674 -2.56 12.03 -41.08
N GLU A 675 -1.70 11.82 -42.07
CA GLU A 675 -1.69 10.62 -42.91
C GLU A 675 -1.31 9.36 -42.11
N ASP A 676 -0.36 9.45 -41.17
CA ASP A 676 -0.02 8.35 -40.27
C ASP A 676 -1.12 8.04 -39.25
N GLN A 677 -1.90 9.04 -38.85
CA GLN A 677 -3.05 8.83 -37.95
C GLN A 677 -4.18 8.11 -38.66
N ASP A 678 -4.48 8.46 -39.91
CA ASP A 678 -5.55 7.81 -40.66
C ASP A 678 -5.15 6.39 -41.10
N ARG A 679 -3.87 6.17 -41.44
CA ARG A 679 -3.33 4.82 -41.67
C ARG A 679 -3.44 3.93 -40.43
N ARG A 680 -3.08 4.45 -39.24
CA ARG A 680 -3.19 3.70 -37.96
C ARG A 680 -4.64 3.36 -37.62
N LYS A 681 -5.57 4.30 -37.78
CA LYS A 681 -7.01 4.04 -37.56
C LYS A 681 -7.53 2.92 -38.48
N PHE A 682 -7.06 2.89 -39.74
CA PHE A 682 -7.40 1.82 -40.68
C PHE A 682 -6.80 0.47 -40.27
N GLU A 683 -5.52 0.43 -39.90
CA GLU A 683 -4.83 -0.80 -39.47
C GLU A 683 -5.44 -1.38 -38.19
N ASP A 684 -5.76 -0.54 -37.20
CA ASP A 684 -6.41 -0.94 -35.96
C ASP A 684 -7.81 -1.51 -36.22
N ALA A 685 -8.61 -0.86 -37.07
CA ALA A 685 -9.94 -1.33 -37.44
C ALA A 685 -9.88 -2.63 -38.27
N LEU A 686 -8.88 -2.81 -39.11
CA LEU A 686 -8.66 -4.06 -39.86
C LEU A 686 -8.25 -5.20 -38.92
N ALA A 687 -7.43 -4.93 -37.91
CA ALA A 687 -7.05 -5.90 -36.88
C ALA A 687 -8.27 -6.31 -36.03
N ASP A 688 -9.06 -5.34 -35.57
CA ASP A 688 -10.30 -5.59 -34.84
C ASP A 688 -11.25 -6.48 -35.64
N PHE A 689 -11.46 -6.19 -36.93
CA PHE A 689 -12.29 -7.01 -37.82
C PHE A 689 -11.78 -8.45 -37.93
N ARG A 690 -10.46 -8.64 -38.05
CA ARG A 690 -9.84 -9.98 -38.06
C ARG A 690 -10.04 -10.72 -36.72
N ASP A 691 -10.23 -10.04 -35.60
CA ASP A 691 -10.52 -10.72 -34.35
C ASP A 691 -12.02 -11.03 -34.15
N LEU A 692 -12.91 -10.55 -35.02
CA LEU A 692 -14.35 -10.82 -34.93
C LEU A 692 -14.70 -12.27 -35.31
N HIS A 693 -14.03 -12.87 -36.29
CA HIS A 693 -14.32 -14.25 -36.70
C HIS A 693 -13.81 -15.30 -35.70
N ARG A 694 -12.93 -14.92 -34.77
CA ARG A 694 -12.44 -15.80 -33.68
C ARG A 694 -13.41 -15.89 -32.48
N SER A 695 -14.56 -15.25 -32.57
CA SER A 695 -15.58 -15.22 -31.50
C SER A 695 -16.55 -16.39 -31.62
N THR A 696 -17.10 -16.84 -30.49
CA THR A 696 -18.28 -17.72 -30.51
C THR A 696 -19.46 -17.03 -31.22
N ARG A 697 -20.35 -17.78 -31.87
CA ARG A 697 -21.46 -17.25 -32.71
C ARG A 697 -22.33 -16.18 -32.03
N LEU A 698 -22.66 -16.36 -30.74
CA LEU A 698 -23.42 -15.38 -29.93
C LEU A 698 -22.57 -14.16 -29.50
N GLY A 699 -21.26 -14.33 -29.29
CA GLY A 699 -20.32 -13.25 -29.00
C GLY A 699 -19.98 -12.41 -30.23
N ARG A 700 -19.95 -13.03 -31.42
CA ARG A 700 -19.65 -12.40 -32.70
C ARG A 700 -20.61 -11.25 -33.01
N GLN A 701 -21.93 -11.49 -32.95
CA GLN A 701 -22.92 -10.48 -33.33
C GLN A 701 -22.91 -9.23 -32.42
N ARG A 702 -22.66 -9.42 -31.10
CA ARG A 702 -22.47 -8.30 -30.16
C ARG A 702 -21.20 -7.52 -30.47
N ARG A 703 -20.08 -8.21 -30.74
CA ARG A 703 -18.80 -7.56 -31.08
C ARG A 703 -18.85 -6.85 -32.44
N ILE A 704 -19.55 -7.39 -33.43
CA ILE A 704 -19.79 -6.75 -34.73
C ILE A 704 -20.59 -5.45 -34.54
N THR A 705 -21.62 -5.47 -33.69
CA THR A 705 -22.42 -4.26 -33.40
C THR A 705 -21.55 -3.18 -32.74
N VAL A 706 -20.72 -3.57 -31.76
CA VAL A 706 -19.78 -2.63 -31.10
C VAL A 706 -18.75 -2.11 -32.10
N PHE A 707 -18.16 -2.98 -32.92
CA PHE A 707 -17.22 -2.63 -33.98
C PHE A 707 -17.82 -1.62 -34.97
N ALA A 708 -18.99 -1.95 -35.54
CA ALA A 708 -19.70 -1.08 -36.48
C ALA A 708 -20.10 0.26 -35.88
N SER A 709 -20.29 0.35 -34.56
CA SER A 709 -20.59 1.61 -33.84
C SER A 709 -19.35 2.45 -33.53
N ARG A 710 -18.21 1.80 -33.25
CA ARG A 710 -16.97 2.46 -32.80
C ARG A 710 -16.12 3.02 -33.95
N VAL A 711 -16.09 2.34 -35.10
CA VAL A 711 -15.21 2.70 -36.22
C VAL A 711 -15.78 3.89 -37.01
N ASP A 712 -14.90 4.79 -37.43
CA ASP A 712 -15.25 5.98 -38.21
C ASP A 712 -15.83 5.61 -39.59
N PRO A 713 -16.91 6.26 -40.06
CA PRO A 713 -17.52 6.00 -41.38
C PRO A 713 -16.55 6.01 -42.57
N ALA A 714 -15.55 6.90 -42.58
CA ALA A 714 -14.57 6.99 -43.65
C ALA A 714 -13.60 5.78 -43.64
N VAL A 715 -13.29 5.26 -42.45
CA VAL A 715 -12.49 4.05 -42.28
C VAL A 715 -13.32 2.81 -42.64
N LEU A 716 -14.60 2.77 -42.26
CA LEU A 716 -15.53 1.71 -42.67
C LEU A 716 -15.65 1.64 -44.20
N ALA A 717 -15.79 2.77 -44.88
CA ALA A 717 -15.83 2.83 -46.34
C ALA A 717 -14.56 2.26 -47.00
N GLN A 718 -13.38 2.49 -46.42
CA GLN A 718 -12.11 1.90 -46.89
C GLN A 718 -12.02 0.38 -46.65
N LEU A 719 -12.70 -0.14 -45.63
CA LEU A 719 -12.69 -1.58 -45.30
C LEU A 719 -13.70 -2.40 -46.09
N VAL A 720 -14.72 -1.77 -46.70
CA VAL A 720 -15.76 -2.44 -47.49
C VAL A 720 -15.21 -3.43 -48.54
N PRO A 721 -14.19 -3.10 -49.36
CA PRO A 721 -13.61 -4.06 -50.30
C PRO A 721 -13.04 -5.32 -49.62
N THR A 722 -12.51 -5.17 -48.39
CA THR A 722 -11.99 -6.29 -47.60
C THR A 722 -13.13 -7.20 -47.15
N PHE A 723 -14.23 -6.62 -46.64
CA PHE A 723 -15.38 -7.41 -46.24
C PHE A 723 -15.99 -8.15 -47.44
N VAL A 724 -16.11 -7.48 -48.59
CA VAL A 724 -16.64 -8.08 -49.83
C VAL A 724 -15.74 -9.21 -50.34
N THR A 725 -14.42 -9.08 -50.22
CA THR A 725 -13.46 -10.14 -50.57
C THR A 725 -13.65 -11.36 -49.66
N ASN A 726 -13.86 -11.14 -48.37
CA ASN A 726 -14.04 -12.20 -47.38
C ASN A 726 -15.37 -12.96 -47.51
N LEU A 727 -16.31 -12.50 -48.33
CA LEU A 727 -17.53 -13.27 -48.66
C LEU A 727 -17.23 -14.55 -49.45
N ARG A 728 -16.02 -14.70 -50.00
CA ARG A 728 -15.56 -15.93 -50.68
C ARG A 728 -14.55 -16.75 -49.89
N ASP A 729 -14.29 -16.38 -48.64
CA ASP A 729 -13.32 -17.10 -47.84
C ASP A 729 -13.77 -18.57 -47.66
N PRO A 730 -12.88 -19.57 -47.80
CA PRO A 730 -13.26 -20.98 -47.60
C PRO A 730 -13.76 -21.25 -46.17
N ASP A 731 -13.45 -20.39 -45.20
CA ASP A 731 -13.93 -20.49 -43.82
C ASP A 731 -15.32 -19.87 -43.65
N ASP A 732 -16.30 -20.70 -43.24
CA ASP A 732 -17.70 -20.32 -42.99
C ASP A 732 -17.84 -19.21 -41.95
N ASP A 733 -16.99 -19.20 -40.91
CA ASP A 733 -17.02 -18.18 -39.87
C ASP A 733 -16.49 -16.85 -40.38
N VAL A 734 -15.51 -16.87 -41.29
CA VAL A 734 -15.00 -15.66 -41.95
C VAL A 734 -16.06 -15.08 -42.90
N ARG A 735 -16.72 -15.92 -43.70
CA ARG A 735 -17.81 -15.48 -44.59
C ARG A 735 -18.98 -14.89 -43.80
N GLN A 736 -19.44 -15.59 -42.77
CA GLN A 736 -20.56 -15.14 -41.94
C GLN A 736 -20.20 -13.85 -41.19
N THR A 737 -18.97 -13.73 -40.69
CA THR A 737 -18.51 -12.47 -40.05
C THR A 737 -18.49 -11.32 -41.05
N ALA A 738 -18.02 -11.55 -42.28
CA ALA A 738 -17.98 -10.54 -43.33
C ALA A 738 -19.39 -10.07 -43.73
N GLU A 739 -20.34 -10.99 -43.89
CA GLU A 739 -21.74 -10.68 -44.20
C GLU A 739 -22.43 -9.89 -43.06
N GLU A 740 -22.30 -10.36 -41.83
CA GLU A 740 -22.88 -9.71 -40.64
C GLU A 740 -22.27 -8.31 -40.42
N THR A 741 -20.97 -8.16 -40.66
CA THR A 741 -20.27 -6.86 -40.55
C THR A 741 -20.67 -5.91 -41.66
N LEU A 742 -20.77 -6.38 -42.92
CA LEU A 742 -21.27 -5.56 -44.03
C LEU A 742 -22.69 -5.06 -43.75
N THR A 743 -23.56 -5.93 -43.24
CA THR A 743 -24.94 -5.60 -42.89
C THR A 743 -25.00 -4.56 -41.78
N ALA A 744 -24.20 -4.71 -40.72
CA ALA A 744 -24.16 -3.79 -39.59
C ALA A 744 -23.57 -2.41 -39.97
N CYS A 745 -22.61 -2.37 -40.90
CA CYS A 745 -21.95 -1.14 -41.33
C CYS A 745 -22.69 -0.40 -42.46
N ALA A 746 -23.51 -1.09 -43.25
CA ALA A 746 -24.19 -0.53 -44.43
C ALA A 746 -24.93 0.80 -44.18
N PRO A 747 -25.64 1.02 -43.04
CA PRO A 747 -26.33 2.29 -42.77
C PRO A 747 -25.38 3.49 -42.56
N ARG A 748 -24.09 3.23 -42.33
CA ARG A 748 -23.07 4.24 -42.00
C ARG A 748 -22.05 4.46 -43.11
N VAL A 749 -22.09 3.66 -44.18
CA VAL A 749 -21.19 3.78 -45.32
C VAL A 749 -21.91 4.52 -46.45
N ASP A 750 -21.19 5.37 -47.19
CA ASP A 750 -21.72 6.03 -48.38
C ASP A 750 -22.25 4.99 -49.38
N PRO A 751 -23.53 5.07 -49.81
CA PRO A 751 -24.13 4.13 -50.76
C PRO A 751 -23.36 4.01 -52.08
N THR A 752 -22.62 5.04 -52.51
CA THR A 752 -21.80 5.00 -53.73
C THR A 752 -20.61 4.04 -53.60
N VAL A 753 -20.04 3.88 -52.41
CA VAL A 753 -18.95 2.92 -52.13
C VAL A 753 -19.46 1.49 -52.22
N LEU A 754 -20.66 1.23 -51.69
CA LEU A 754 -21.33 -0.08 -51.84
C LEU A 754 -21.73 -0.34 -53.30
N ALA A 755 -22.21 0.68 -54.01
CA ALA A 755 -22.57 0.58 -55.43
C ALA A 755 -21.36 0.21 -56.32
N GLN A 756 -20.16 0.73 -56.01
CA GLN A 756 -18.93 0.37 -56.71
C GLN A 756 -18.53 -1.10 -56.53
N GLN A 757 -18.98 -1.75 -55.44
CA GLN A 757 -18.72 -3.17 -55.20
C GLN A 757 -19.78 -4.10 -55.78
N VAL A 758 -20.87 -3.58 -56.36
CA VAL A 758 -21.97 -4.38 -56.95
C VAL A 758 -21.48 -5.41 -57.98
N PRO A 759 -20.53 -5.10 -58.90
CA PRO A 759 -19.99 -6.12 -59.80
C PRO A 759 -19.34 -7.29 -59.04
N THR A 760 -18.62 -7.00 -57.96
CA THR A 760 -18.00 -8.01 -57.09
C THR A 760 -19.06 -8.82 -56.36
N PHE A 761 -20.09 -8.18 -55.78
CA PHE A 761 -21.24 -8.86 -55.16
C PHE A 761 -21.96 -9.79 -56.14
N VAL A 762 -22.27 -9.32 -57.35
CA VAL A 762 -22.94 -10.12 -58.40
C VAL A 762 -22.07 -11.29 -58.86
N THR A 763 -20.75 -11.09 -58.91
CA THR A 763 -19.81 -12.19 -59.21
C THR A 763 -19.76 -13.19 -58.05
N ASN A 764 -19.93 -12.74 -56.79
CA ASN A 764 -19.92 -13.57 -55.58
C ASN A 764 -21.24 -14.34 -55.37
N LEU A 765 -22.36 -13.88 -55.92
CA LEU A 765 -23.68 -14.54 -55.87
C LEU A 765 -23.83 -15.74 -56.83
N ARG A 766 -22.78 -16.11 -57.58
CA ARG A 766 -22.81 -17.23 -58.54
C ARG A 766 -22.38 -18.59 -57.96
N ASP A 767 -22.13 -18.67 -56.66
CA ASP A 767 -21.99 -19.92 -55.90
C ASP A 767 -23.19 -20.12 -54.99
#